data_AF-C5C149-F1
#
_entry.id   AF-C5C149-F1
#
_cell.length_a   1.000
_cell.length_b   1.000
_cell.length_c   1.000
_cell.angle_alpha   90.00
_cell.angle_beta   90.00
_cell.angle_gamma   90.00
#
_symmetry.space_group_name_H-M   'P 1'
#
loop_
_entity.id
_entity.type
_entity.pdbx_description
1 polymer ?
#
loop_
_entity_poly.entity_id
_entity_poly.type
_entity_poly.pdbx_seq_one_letter_code
_entity_poly.pdbx_strand_id
1 'polypeptide(L)'
;MPEQIDPTSPLGPEPLFSVVTAVHNVERFLDAFTASLDAQTFSHDRFEIIAVDDGSTDASRAKLETWSRSTDIHVTVVSQENAGQGEARNRGIGLARGRWVTFPDPDDWLADDYLARVSTFIERNPTASMVATSRVMYFEAEDRIADTHPLVRMFGNGDQLVDLRRAPHHFHGSAPAAFVRREILQREAIAFDPRIRPNFEDGHFCCSYLLATEPLVGFVGSAKYYYRKRQDGSSTLQRSREDSGRYLSVPRYGYLDVLRQAAERHGEAPGWLQTFVLYELSWYFEEQARPTGGSPITHGEVAAGFLETLALISTYLQERWIESFNLRRFDREWRDILLHGFRGEPWHTPYVVLREFDGVRREQRIVYRYAGEAPTEELFVAGARVTPTAHKSRAIRYYDRTLLRERIAWVPVGGELQVWLDGAPVELRRSEPPTKPRALDVPPLRPADAQNGAPAGRAERLRYMLGAIRKDLRARERLVRAGARTRRARGEFQDAWTFMDRVRDADDNAERLFRYVRTHEPSINAWFVLDKRSPDWARLTKDGFGDRLVHYGSTRWTVLMLHTRHLISSHVDRAQHDPQPLVWWGPRTWDFTFLQHGVIKDDISRWLNTKRIDLFVTSTPGEHESVVGDDTGYKFTTKEAKLVGLARFDRLRELGAATPPAQRDLILVAPTWRSWLMSKDPRDVTGHSLVTADFFQSEFASNWLGFLKSDELARLARSSGKTVAFLPHPNLQPILDELDLPAHVQPLTFHGEDVQQFFARSAAFVTDYSSMAFNAAYIDRPVLYFQFDYDRVMRGGHTGREDYFQYGRDGFGPVAETLEDAIDALGKVAADGWRPSAEHDARIDRTFPERDGGCCARTVAAVRALEARGA
;
A
#
# COMPACT_ATOMS: atom_id res chain seq x y z
N MET A 1 23.55 50.78 5.09
CA MET A 1 24.84 50.84 5.81
C MET A 1 24.90 49.58 6.66
N PRO A 2 25.75 48.60 6.34
CA PRO A 2 25.89 47.40 7.15
C PRO A 2 26.70 47.76 8.40
N GLU A 3 26.17 47.41 9.57
CA GLU A 3 26.84 47.57 10.86
C GLU A 3 28.09 46.67 10.87
N GLN A 4 29.27 47.29 10.89
CA GLN A 4 30.54 46.59 11.02
C GLN A 4 30.63 46.03 12.45
N ILE A 5 30.66 44.71 12.56
CA ILE A 5 31.02 44.01 13.79
C ILE A 5 32.49 44.31 14.09
N ASP A 6 32.74 44.88 15.27
CA ASP A 6 34.06 45.21 15.80
C ASP A 6 34.93 43.94 15.97
N PRO A 7 36.09 43.82 15.28
CA PRO A 7 36.95 42.64 15.34
C PRO A 7 37.84 42.56 16.60
N THR A 8 37.65 43.43 17.60
CA THR A 8 38.58 43.55 18.76
C THR A 8 38.01 43.18 20.13
N SER A 9 36.82 42.58 20.22
CA SER A 9 36.39 41.93 21.47
C SER A 9 37.22 40.65 21.72
N PRO A 10 37.79 40.44 22.92
CA PRO A 10 38.66 39.30 23.17
C PRO A 10 37.89 38.00 22.90
N LEU A 11 38.30 37.29 21.83
CA LEU A 11 37.79 35.98 21.48
C LEU A 11 37.97 35.07 22.70
N GLY A 12 36.86 34.73 23.36
CA GLY A 12 36.84 33.69 24.38
C GLY A 12 37.41 32.37 23.84
N PRO A 13 37.71 31.40 24.72
CA PRO A 13 38.23 30.10 24.28
C PRO A 13 37.33 29.47 23.20
N GLU A 14 37.93 28.82 22.20
CA GLU A 14 37.20 28.18 21.10
C GLU A 14 36.12 27.22 21.66
N PRO A 15 34.83 27.40 21.33
CA PRO A 15 33.79 26.51 21.84
C PRO A 15 34.00 25.09 21.31
N LEU A 16 33.58 24.09 22.09
CA LEU A 16 33.63 22.71 21.63
C LEU A 16 32.52 22.44 20.59
N PHE A 17 31.32 22.98 20.84
CA PHE A 17 30.14 22.76 19.99
C PHE A 17 29.57 24.07 19.44
N SER A 18 29.22 24.09 18.15
CA SER A 18 28.26 25.04 17.57
C SER A 18 26.96 24.29 17.30
N VAL A 19 25.88 24.74 17.92
CA VAL A 19 24.53 24.23 17.69
C VAL A 19 23.86 25.15 16.67
N VAL A 20 23.70 24.67 15.44
CA VAL A 20 23.10 25.42 14.33
C VAL A 20 21.66 24.99 14.17
N THR A 21 20.69 25.89 14.32
CA THR A 21 19.27 25.57 14.17
C THR A 21 18.62 26.47 13.12
N ALA A 22 17.82 25.89 12.25
CA ALA A 22 17.10 26.58 11.18
C ALA A 22 15.63 26.72 11.57
N VAL A 23 15.12 27.94 11.56
CA VAL A 23 13.87 28.34 12.22
C VAL A 23 12.93 28.93 11.17
N HIS A 24 11.75 28.34 11.01
CA HIS A 24 10.71 28.90 10.15
C HIS A 24 9.32 28.56 10.71
N ASN A 25 8.61 29.55 11.23
CA ASN A 25 7.22 29.41 11.72
C ASN A 25 7.03 28.27 12.75
N VAL A 26 7.83 28.28 13.83
CA VAL A 26 7.86 27.26 14.89
C VAL A 26 7.61 27.84 16.28
N GLU A 27 6.95 29.00 16.38
CA GLU A 27 6.73 29.74 17.64
C GLU A 27 6.24 28.86 18.79
N ARG A 28 5.33 27.92 18.48
CA ARG A 28 4.73 26.99 19.44
C ARG A 28 5.73 26.04 20.11
N PHE A 29 6.83 25.71 19.43
CA PHE A 29 7.77 24.68 19.89
C PHE A 29 9.04 25.27 20.51
N LEU A 30 9.37 26.51 20.19
CA LEU A 30 10.61 27.15 20.60
C LEU A 30 10.84 27.14 22.11
N ASP A 31 9.80 27.34 22.93
CA ASP A 31 9.96 27.42 24.38
C ASP A 31 10.52 26.11 24.97
N ALA A 32 10.09 24.96 24.45
CA ALA A 32 10.61 23.64 24.87
C ALA A 32 12.04 23.43 24.37
N PHE A 33 12.33 23.86 23.14
CA PHE A 33 13.65 23.77 22.53
C PHE A 33 14.68 24.62 23.29
N THR A 34 14.41 25.91 23.51
CA THR A 34 15.32 26.83 24.22
C THR A 34 15.50 26.41 25.68
N ALA A 35 14.44 25.99 26.37
CA ALA A 35 14.54 25.47 27.73
C ALA A 35 15.45 24.23 27.81
N SER A 36 15.46 23.37 26.79
CA SER A 36 16.35 22.20 26.75
C SER A 36 17.82 22.57 26.53
N LEU A 37 18.10 23.71 25.92
CA LEU A 37 19.46 24.25 25.76
C LEU A 37 19.95 24.89 27.07
N ASP A 38 19.10 25.66 27.75
CA ASP A 38 19.42 26.24 29.07
C ASP A 38 19.57 25.16 30.16
N ALA A 39 18.93 24.00 29.99
CA ALA A 39 19.03 22.87 30.91
C ALA A 39 20.30 22.01 30.70
N GLN A 40 21.17 22.34 29.74
CA GLN A 40 22.36 21.53 29.49
C GLN A 40 23.32 21.54 30.68
N THR A 41 23.68 20.35 31.14
CA THR A 41 24.70 20.13 32.18
C THR A 41 26.14 20.33 31.67
N PHE A 42 26.31 20.47 30.35
CA PHE A 42 27.58 20.84 29.74
C PHE A 42 27.81 22.34 29.89
N SER A 43 29.05 22.76 30.13
CA SER A 43 29.36 24.17 30.45
C SER A 43 28.91 25.14 29.35
N HIS A 44 28.11 26.16 29.70
CA HIS A 44 27.50 27.11 28.75
C HIS A 44 28.53 27.99 28.01
N ASP A 45 29.71 28.18 28.58
CA ASP A 45 30.84 28.86 27.94
C ASP A 45 31.59 28.01 26.90
N ARG A 46 31.28 26.69 26.82
CA ARG A 46 31.93 25.73 25.92
C ARG A 46 31.09 25.38 24.70
N PHE A 47 29.93 25.98 24.51
CA PHE A 47 29.16 25.88 23.28
C PHE A 47 28.48 27.20 22.91
N GLU A 48 28.10 27.31 21.64
CA GLU A 48 27.36 28.44 21.12
C GLU A 48 26.14 27.97 20.33
N ILE A 49 25.15 28.84 20.21
CA ILE A 49 23.92 28.62 19.44
C ILE A 49 23.88 29.60 18.29
N ILE A 50 23.61 29.10 17.09
CA ILE A 50 23.41 29.91 15.89
C ILE A 50 22.01 29.59 15.37
N ALA A 51 21.06 30.48 15.66
CA ALA A 51 19.68 30.36 15.23
C ALA A 51 19.47 31.19 13.96
N VAL A 52 19.20 30.52 12.85
CA VAL A 52 18.96 31.14 11.55
C VAL A 52 17.46 31.14 11.27
N ASP A 53 16.85 32.31 11.37
CA ASP A 53 15.44 32.56 11.01
C ASP A 53 15.31 32.69 9.50
N ASP A 54 14.61 31.74 8.89
CA ASP A 54 14.42 31.60 7.45
C ASP A 54 13.13 32.28 6.99
N GLY A 55 12.96 33.55 7.37
CA GLY A 55 11.81 34.37 7.01
C GLY A 55 10.50 33.97 7.71
N SER A 56 10.52 33.77 9.04
CA SER A 56 9.31 33.50 9.80
C SER A 56 8.34 34.70 9.77
N THR A 57 7.04 34.38 9.75
CA THR A 57 5.93 35.36 9.82
C THR A 57 5.22 35.36 11.17
N ASP A 58 5.50 34.37 12.02
CA ASP A 58 5.02 34.28 13.40
C ASP A 58 6.00 34.94 14.40
N ALA A 59 5.80 34.75 15.71
CA ALA A 59 6.68 35.37 16.71
C ALA A 59 8.02 34.61 16.93
N SER A 60 8.39 33.65 16.07
CA SER A 60 9.59 32.81 16.25
C SER A 60 10.87 33.63 16.45
N ARG A 61 11.08 34.61 15.56
CA ARG A 61 12.25 35.49 15.61
C ARG A 61 12.29 36.30 16.92
N ALA A 62 11.17 36.92 17.28
CA ALA A 62 11.08 37.75 18.48
C ALA A 62 11.35 36.95 19.76
N LYS A 63 10.89 35.69 19.82
CA LYS A 63 11.18 34.77 20.92
C LYS A 63 12.67 34.47 21.03
N LEU A 64 13.34 34.16 19.91
CA LEU A 64 14.78 33.88 19.89
C LEU A 64 15.62 35.09 20.29
N GLU A 65 15.28 36.28 19.80
CA GLU A 65 15.96 37.53 20.18
C GLU A 65 15.72 37.89 21.66
N THR A 66 14.59 37.50 22.23
CA THR A 66 14.32 37.70 23.66
C THR A 66 15.15 36.72 24.49
N TRP A 67 15.11 35.44 24.13
CA TRP A 67 15.86 34.39 24.81
C TRP A 67 17.38 34.62 24.75
N SER A 68 17.91 35.06 23.61
CA SER A 68 19.35 35.34 23.42
C SER A 68 19.89 36.42 24.36
N ARG A 69 19.02 37.30 24.88
CA ARG A 69 19.37 38.34 25.86
C ARG A 69 19.25 37.86 27.32
N SER A 70 18.53 36.78 27.57
CA SER A 70 18.26 36.27 28.93
C SER A 70 19.11 35.06 29.33
N THR A 71 19.56 34.27 28.35
CA THR A 71 20.43 33.11 28.60
C THR A 71 21.89 33.55 28.84
N ASP A 72 22.65 32.74 29.58
CA ASP A 72 24.10 32.87 29.74
C ASP A 72 24.91 32.16 28.65
N ILE A 73 24.22 31.48 27.72
CA ILE A 73 24.81 30.85 26.52
C ILE A 73 25.10 31.92 25.46
N HIS A 74 26.19 31.76 24.70
CA HIS A 74 26.45 32.62 23.55
C HIS A 74 25.50 32.28 22.38
N VAL A 75 24.53 33.16 22.11
CA VAL A 75 23.52 32.98 21.05
C VAL A 75 23.67 34.03 19.96
N THR A 76 23.79 33.58 18.72
CA THR A 76 23.73 34.41 17.51
C THR A 76 22.42 34.16 16.78
N VAL A 77 21.57 35.18 16.68
CA VAL A 77 20.30 35.12 15.94
C VAL A 77 20.46 35.90 14.63
N VAL A 78 20.17 35.25 13.51
CA VAL A 78 20.38 35.83 12.18
C VAL A 78 19.18 35.52 11.28
N SER A 79 18.70 36.49 10.51
CA SER A 79 17.56 36.30 9.59
C SER A 79 17.97 36.36 8.12
N GLN A 80 17.36 35.50 7.30
CA GLN A 80 17.39 35.53 5.83
C GLN A 80 15.98 35.59 5.25
N GLU A 81 15.89 35.89 3.95
CA GLU A 81 14.70 35.57 3.16
C GLU A 81 14.52 34.04 3.09
N ASN A 82 13.27 33.58 3.07
CA ASN A 82 12.94 32.16 3.08
C ASN A 82 13.58 31.43 1.88
N ALA A 83 14.60 30.63 2.17
CA ALA A 83 15.34 29.85 1.19
C ALA A 83 15.33 28.35 1.51
N GLY A 84 14.68 27.92 2.58
CA GLY A 84 14.58 26.54 3.05
C GLY A 84 15.64 26.17 4.08
N GLN A 85 15.34 25.13 4.85
CA GLN A 85 16.12 24.68 6.01
C GLN A 85 17.61 24.40 5.72
N GLY A 86 17.91 23.79 4.56
CA GLY A 86 19.29 23.51 4.15
C GLY A 86 20.13 24.78 3.99
N GLU A 87 19.59 25.82 3.37
CA GLU A 87 20.27 27.11 3.20
C GLU A 87 20.47 27.83 4.54
N ALA A 88 19.46 27.80 5.40
CA ALA A 88 19.57 28.34 6.75
C ALA A 88 20.67 27.63 7.56
N ARG A 89 20.77 26.30 7.47
CA ARG A 89 21.87 25.53 8.09
C ARG A 89 23.23 25.87 7.46
N ASN A 90 23.31 26.03 6.14
CA ASN A 90 24.55 26.45 5.45
C ASN A 90 25.05 27.80 5.95
N ARG A 91 24.14 28.77 6.08
CA ARG A 91 24.47 30.07 6.65
C ARG A 91 24.97 29.95 8.09
N GLY A 92 24.35 29.10 8.89
CA GLY A 92 24.80 28.81 10.25
C GLY A 92 26.18 28.15 10.31
N ILE A 93 26.49 27.21 9.40
CA ILE A 93 27.83 26.61 9.27
C ILE A 93 28.88 27.69 9.01
N GLY A 94 28.57 28.69 8.17
CA GLY A 94 29.47 29.82 7.88
C GLY A 94 29.79 30.70 9.10
N LEU A 95 28.93 30.70 10.12
CA LEU A 95 29.10 31.47 11.36
C LEU A 95 29.67 30.63 12.51
N ALA A 96 29.71 29.30 12.37
CA ALA A 96 30.16 28.39 13.41
C ALA A 96 31.66 28.57 13.74
N ARG A 97 31.97 28.65 15.03
CA ARG A 97 33.33 28.71 15.58
C ARG A 97 33.72 27.43 16.31
N GLY A 98 32.73 26.65 16.74
CA GLY A 98 32.90 25.41 17.48
C GLY A 98 33.67 24.36 16.71
N ARG A 99 34.44 23.54 17.42
CA ARG A 99 35.19 22.44 16.81
C ARG A 99 34.26 21.40 16.16
N TRP A 100 33.12 21.15 16.80
CA TRP A 100 32.07 20.26 16.33
C TRP A 100 30.78 21.04 16.06
N VAL A 101 30.06 20.70 15.00
CA VAL A 101 28.80 21.34 14.60
C VAL A 101 27.68 20.30 14.64
N THR A 102 26.52 20.68 15.16
CA THR A 102 25.30 19.86 15.19
C THR A 102 24.07 20.68 14.79
N PHE A 103 23.00 20.02 14.34
CA PHE A 103 21.90 20.66 13.60
C PHE A 103 20.49 20.43 14.19
N PRO A 104 20.27 20.53 15.52
CA PRO A 104 18.99 20.15 16.10
C PRO A 104 17.83 21.03 15.58
N ASP A 105 16.71 20.38 15.33
CA ASP A 105 15.52 21.04 14.82
C ASP A 105 14.76 21.76 15.95
N PRO A 106 14.25 22.98 15.71
CA PRO A 106 13.66 23.82 16.76
C PRO A 106 12.25 23.38 17.20
N ASP A 107 11.69 22.34 16.59
CA ASP A 107 10.45 21.68 17.02
C ASP A 107 10.65 20.44 17.90
N ASP A 108 11.92 20.08 18.10
CA ASP A 108 12.39 18.99 18.96
C ASP A 108 13.00 19.54 20.26
N TRP A 109 13.55 18.66 21.10
CA TRP A 109 14.33 19.07 22.26
C TRP A 109 15.41 18.03 22.63
N LEU A 110 16.38 18.47 23.42
CA LEU A 110 17.54 17.66 23.82
C LEU A 110 17.41 17.22 25.29
N ALA A 111 18.01 16.09 25.66
CA ALA A 111 18.16 15.74 27.08
C ALA A 111 19.17 16.66 27.77
N ASP A 112 18.99 16.92 29.06
CA ASP A 112 19.83 17.80 29.89
C ASP A 112 21.33 17.41 29.89
N ASP A 113 21.67 16.15 29.62
CA ASP A 113 23.06 15.68 29.53
C ASP A 113 23.56 15.43 28.09
N TYR A 114 22.80 15.85 27.08
CA TYR A 114 23.06 15.54 25.67
C TYR A 114 24.47 15.94 25.21
N LEU A 115 24.86 17.21 25.39
CA LEU A 115 26.19 17.70 25.00
C LEU A 115 27.30 17.09 25.86
N ALA A 116 27.05 16.87 27.16
CA ALA A 116 28.03 16.30 28.09
C ALA A 116 28.37 14.83 27.75
N ARG A 117 27.36 14.03 27.36
CA ARG A 117 27.54 12.65 26.89
C ARG A 117 28.39 12.61 25.62
N VAL A 118 28.08 13.48 24.66
CA VAL A 118 28.82 13.55 23.39
C VAL A 118 30.26 14.03 23.61
N SER A 119 30.49 15.04 24.47
CA SER A 119 31.84 15.49 24.84
C SER A 119 32.67 14.36 25.44
N THR A 120 32.10 13.65 26.41
CA THR A 120 32.76 12.49 27.06
C THR A 120 33.15 11.43 26.04
N PHE A 121 32.28 11.17 25.05
CA PHE A 121 32.55 10.19 24.01
C PHE A 121 33.69 10.64 23.07
N ILE A 122 33.66 11.91 22.62
CA ILE A 122 34.66 12.48 21.70
C ILE A 122 36.04 12.51 22.35
N GLU A 123 36.13 12.87 23.63
CA GLU A 123 37.40 12.88 24.39
C GLU A 123 38.03 11.48 24.45
N ARG A 124 37.20 10.45 24.63
CA ARG A 124 37.66 9.05 24.63
C ARG A 124 37.98 8.50 23.24
N ASN A 125 37.39 9.10 22.21
CA ASN A 125 37.50 8.64 20.82
C ASN A 125 37.90 9.79 19.88
N PRO A 126 39.11 10.35 20.01
CA PRO A 126 39.53 11.52 19.26
C PRO A 126 39.63 11.28 17.75
N THR A 127 39.64 10.01 17.31
CA THR A 127 39.64 9.57 15.91
C THR A 127 38.25 9.51 15.28
N ALA A 128 37.17 9.74 16.04
CA ALA A 128 35.84 9.82 15.48
C ALA A 128 35.75 10.97 14.47
N SER A 129 35.24 10.67 13.27
CA SER A 129 34.99 11.65 12.22
C SER A 129 33.61 12.27 12.36
N MET A 130 32.63 11.50 12.83
CA MET A 130 31.25 11.92 13.08
C MET A 130 30.73 11.26 14.37
N VAL A 131 29.79 11.90 15.05
CA VAL A 131 29.05 11.29 16.17
C VAL A 131 27.56 11.33 15.87
N ALA A 132 26.90 10.18 15.92
CA ALA A 132 25.46 9.98 15.81
C ALA A 132 24.85 9.76 17.21
N THR A 133 23.68 10.35 17.46
CA THR A 133 22.98 10.28 18.75
C THR A 133 21.62 9.58 18.65
N SER A 134 21.11 9.11 19.79
CA SER A 134 19.89 8.30 19.86
C SER A 134 18.65 9.19 19.73
N ARG A 135 17.94 9.07 18.61
CA ARG A 135 16.62 9.71 18.40
C ARG A 135 15.53 8.92 19.11
N VAL A 136 14.87 9.55 20.07
CA VAL A 136 13.75 9.01 20.84
C VAL A 136 12.47 9.70 20.36
N MET A 137 11.50 8.93 19.86
CA MET A 137 10.26 9.52 19.34
C MET A 137 9.33 9.94 20.47
N TYR A 138 8.81 11.16 20.40
CA TYR A 138 7.70 11.66 21.20
C TYR A 138 6.45 11.80 20.32
N PHE A 139 5.36 11.16 20.73
CA PHE A 139 4.06 11.18 20.06
C PHE A 139 3.17 12.20 20.77
N GLU A 140 3.05 13.41 20.21
CA GLU A 140 2.33 14.53 20.84
C GLU A 140 0.85 14.19 21.09
N ALA A 141 0.19 13.55 20.13
CA ALA A 141 -1.23 13.17 20.22
C ALA A 141 -1.53 12.19 21.38
N GLU A 142 -0.54 11.43 21.82
CA GLU A 142 -0.67 10.40 22.85
C GLU A 142 0.05 10.80 24.16
N ASP A 143 0.70 11.97 24.16
CA ASP A 143 1.68 12.39 25.17
C ASP A 143 2.62 11.25 25.60
N ARG A 144 3.21 10.57 24.60
CA ARG A 144 3.91 9.31 24.82
C ARG A 144 5.27 9.27 24.16
N ILE A 145 6.27 8.87 24.92
CA ILE A 145 7.61 8.56 24.38
C ILE A 145 7.64 7.08 23.94
N ALA A 146 8.15 6.80 22.74
CA ALA A 146 8.31 5.43 22.27
C ALA A 146 9.52 5.23 21.35
N ASP A 147 10.22 4.14 21.58
CA ASP A 147 11.39 3.77 20.80
C ASP A 147 10.99 2.81 19.67
N THR A 148 10.48 3.36 18.56
CA THR A 148 9.84 2.57 17.47
C THR A 148 10.58 2.63 16.13
N HIS A 149 11.68 3.38 16.03
CA HIS A 149 12.38 3.54 14.76
C HIS A 149 13.25 2.31 14.44
N PRO A 150 13.27 1.80 13.18
CA PRO A 150 14.06 0.61 12.82
C PRO A 150 15.56 0.73 13.12
N LEU A 151 16.10 1.96 13.04
CA LEU A 151 17.52 2.26 13.25
C LEU A 151 17.94 2.31 14.72
N VAL A 152 17.00 2.21 15.67
CA VAL A 152 17.30 2.13 17.12
C VAL A 152 18.27 1.00 17.45
N ARG A 153 18.25 -0.07 16.65
CA ARG A 153 19.16 -1.22 16.80
C ARG A 153 20.63 -0.82 16.72
N MET A 154 20.97 0.26 16.01
CA MET A 154 22.35 0.78 15.92
C MET A 154 22.87 1.30 17.28
N PHE A 155 21.96 1.68 18.18
CA PHE A 155 22.26 2.18 19.53
C PHE A 155 22.06 1.11 20.61
N GLY A 156 21.75 -0.13 20.24
CA GLY A 156 21.42 -1.21 21.18
C GLY A 156 22.60 -1.68 22.04
N ASN A 157 23.84 -1.40 21.62
CA ASN A 157 25.06 -1.75 22.35
C ASN A 157 25.61 -0.61 23.21
N GLY A 158 24.83 0.45 23.44
CA GLY A 158 25.30 1.65 24.15
C GLY A 158 26.24 2.50 23.29
N ASP A 159 27.17 3.21 23.96
CA ASP A 159 28.10 4.14 23.31
C ASP A 159 29.28 3.41 22.68
N GLN A 160 29.43 3.50 21.36
CA GLN A 160 30.43 2.73 20.62
C GLN A 160 31.02 3.50 19.42
N LEU A 161 32.30 3.28 19.13
CA LEU A 161 32.94 3.74 17.88
C LEU A 161 32.86 2.63 16.84
N VAL A 162 32.32 2.94 15.66
CA VAL A 162 32.04 1.97 14.60
C VAL A 162 32.74 2.37 13.31
N ASP A 163 33.47 1.44 12.71
CA ASP A 163 34.00 1.58 11.34
C ASP A 163 32.96 1.08 10.34
N LEU A 164 32.40 2.01 9.55
CA LEU A 164 31.34 1.68 8.60
C LEU A 164 31.79 0.73 7.48
N ARG A 165 33.09 0.63 7.20
CA ARG A 165 33.63 -0.34 6.23
C ARG A 165 33.45 -1.78 6.71
N ARG A 166 33.46 -1.99 8.03
CA ARG A 166 33.29 -3.30 8.67
C ARG A 166 31.85 -3.54 9.13
N ALA A 167 31.08 -2.47 9.31
CA ALA A 167 29.68 -2.51 9.74
C ALA A 167 28.77 -1.73 8.77
N PRO A 168 28.61 -2.20 7.52
CA PRO A 168 27.91 -1.46 6.46
C PRO A 168 26.41 -1.21 6.73
N HIS A 169 25.84 -1.92 7.71
CA HIS A 169 24.45 -1.75 8.15
C HIS A 169 24.27 -0.72 9.27
N HIS A 170 25.33 -0.06 9.73
CA HIS A 170 25.31 0.87 10.87
C HIS A 170 25.47 2.33 10.41
N PHE A 171 24.54 2.84 9.62
CA PHE A 171 24.52 4.26 9.23
C PHE A 171 23.11 4.87 9.37
N HIS A 172 23.01 6.02 10.05
CA HIS A 172 21.73 6.62 10.43
C HIS A 172 21.23 7.76 9.53
N GLY A 173 22.13 8.37 8.74
CA GLY A 173 21.85 9.47 7.79
C GLY A 173 21.04 10.66 8.31
N SER A 174 21.19 11.08 9.59
CA SER A 174 20.34 12.14 10.18
C SER A 174 21.19 13.27 10.76
N ALA A 175 21.26 14.39 10.04
CA ALA A 175 22.06 15.55 10.43
C ALA A 175 21.63 16.19 11.77
N PRO A 176 20.32 16.32 12.12
CA PRO A 176 19.89 16.86 13.41
C PRO A 176 20.41 16.11 14.63
N ALA A 177 20.60 14.80 14.46
CA ALA A 177 21.12 13.92 15.49
C ALA A 177 22.60 13.58 15.30
N ALA A 178 23.34 14.38 14.53
CA ALA A 178 24.75 14.17 14.23
C ALA A 178 25.62 15.36 14.68
N PHE A 179 26.88 15.05 15.00
CA PHE A 179 27.96 16.01 15.21
C PHE A 179 29.04 15.75 14.17
N VAL A 180 29.47 16.81 13.50
CA VAL A 180 30.51 16.79 12.46
C VAL A 180 31.60 17.80 12.78
N ARG A 181 32.82 17.57 12.28
CA ARG A 181 33.95 18.47 12.53
C ARG A 181 33.91 19.66 11.59
N ARG A 182 33.97 20.86 12.17
CA ARG A 182 33.97 22.12 11.40
C ARG A 182 35.14 22.19 10.41
N GLU A 183 36.32 21.76 10.83
CA GLU A 183 37.54 21.77 9.99
C GLU A 183 37.37 20.98 8.68
N ILE A 184 36.58 19.90 8.72
CA ILE A 184 36.32 19.03 7.56
C ILE A 184 35.28 19.69 6.65
N LEU A 185 34.22 20.26 7.22
CA LEU A 185 33.22 21.01 6.45
C LEU A 185 33.88 22.13 5.63
N GLN A 186 34.79 22.88 6.25
CA GLN A 186 35.49 24.00 5.60
C GLN A 186 36.49 23.52 4.53
N ARG A 187 37.30 22.49 4.84
CA ARG A 187 38.32 21.98 3.92
C ARG A 187 37.70 21.36 2.65
N GLU A 188 36.60 20.64 2.81
CA GLU A 188 35.96 19.89 1.73
C GLU A 188 34.77 20.63 1.10
N ALA A 189 34.46 21.84 1.57
CA ALA A 189 33.31 22.66 1.16
C ALA A 189 31.97 21.89 1.20
N ILE A 190 31.75 21.12 2.27
CA ILE A 190 30.54 20.31 2.44
C ILE A 190 29.40 21.20 2.96
N ALA A 191 28.29 21.18 2.24
CA ALA A 191 27.08 21.97 2.52
C ALA A 191 25.83 21.14 2.21
N PHE A 192 24.68 21.56 2.76
CA PHE A 192 23.38 21.04 2.37
C PHE A 192 23.03 21.52 0.95
N ASP A 193 22.63 20.61 0.07
CA ASP A 193 22.24 20.97 -1.30
C ASP A 193 20.75 21.38 -1.37
N PRO A 194 20.43 22.64 -1.70
CA PRO A 194 19.05 23.13 -1.71
C PRO A 194 18.18 22.47 -2.78
N ARG A 195 18.78 21.81 -3.78
CA ARG A 195 18.06 21.10 -4.83
C ARG A 195 17.38 19.84 -4.29
N ILE A 196 17.94 19.23 -3.23
CA ILE A 196 17.44 17.97 -2.66
C ILE A 196 16.22 18.28 -1.77
N ARG A 197 15.03 18.17 -2.35
CA ARG A 197 13.74 18.39 -1.70
C ARG A 197 12.72 17.38 -2.23
N PRO A 198 11.72 16.99 -1.41
CA PRO A 198 11.39 17.52 -0.08
C PRO A 198 12.08 16.79 1.09
N ASN A 199 12.95 15.82 0.84
CA ASN A 199 13.61 15.02 1.87
C ASN A 199 15.00 14.53 1.39
N PHE A 200 15.77 13.95 2.33
CA PHE A 200 17.10 13.34 2.12
C PHE A 200 18.28 14.32 2.05
N GLU A 201 18.06 15.62 2.19
CA GLU A 201 19.12 16.62 2.33
C GLU A 201 20.09 16.30 3.48
N ASP A 202 19.58 15.81 4.62
CA ASP A 202 20.36 15.32 5.76
C ASP A 202 21.22 14.10 5.40
N GLY A 203 20.60 13.15 4.69
CA GLY A 203 21.24 11.91 4.30
C GLY A 203 22.37 12.16 3.31
N HIS A 204 22.14 13.04 2.33
CA HIS A 204 23.15 13.50 1.38
C HIS A 204 24.31 14.19 2.09
N PHE A 205 24.03 15.17 2.97
CA PHE A 205 25.06 15.88 3.74
C PHE A 205 25.94 14.91 4.54
N CYS A 206 25.33 13.99 5.31
CA CYS A 206 26.07 13.01 6.10
C CYS A 206 26.89 12.05 5.22
N CYS A 207 26.35 11.63 4.07
CA CYS A 207 27.07 10.78 3.12
C CYS A 207 28.29 11.51 2.53
N SER A 208 28.10 12.72 1.98
CA SER A 208 29.18 13.52 1.41
C SER A 208 30.27 13.82 2.44
N TYR A 209 29.88 14.10 3.69
CA TYR A 209 30.83 14.26 4.78
C TYR A 209 31.66 12.99 5.02
N LEU A 210 31.01 11.84 5.19
CA LEU A 210 31.73 10.60 5.49
C LEU A 210 32.59 10.11 4.33
N LEU A 211 32.19 10.38 3.08
CA LEU A 211 33.00 10.08 1.90
C LEU A 211 34.32 10.87 1.84
N ALA A 212 34.39 12.01 2.51
CA ALA A 212 35.60 12.84 2.60
C ALA A 212 36.46 12.52 3.84
N THR A 213 36.13 11.47 4.59
CA THR A 213 36.80 11.10 5.84
C THR A 213 37.07 9.60 5.96
N GLU A 214 37.85 9.21 6.96
CA GLU A 214 37.78 7.84 7.49
C GLU A 214 36.41 7.67 8.16
N PRO A 215 35.56 6.71 7.74
CA PRO A 215 34.17 6.62 8.20
C PRO A 215 34.06 5.93 9.56
N LEU A 216 34.75 6.49 10.56
CA LEU A 216 34.68 6.12 11.97
C LEU A 216 33.60 6.98 12.64
N VAL A 217 32.47 6.35 12.96
CA VAL A 217 31.28 7.02 13.50
C VAL A 217 31.04 6.57 14.93
N GLY A 218 30.94 7.54 15.84
CA GLY A 218 30.49 7.29 17.21
C GLY A 218 28.98 7.16 17.28
N PHE A 219 28.45 6.02 17.71
CA PHE A 219 27.04 5.87 18.03
C PHE A 219 26.86 6.02 19.54
N VAL A 220 26.39 7.19 19.97
CA VAL A 220 26.23 7.54 21.39
C VAL A 220 24.78 7.32 21.78
N GLY A 221 24.49 6.10 22.23
CA GLY A 221 23.17 5.69 22.67
C GLY A 221 22.72 6.39 23.95
N SER A 222 23.65 6.88 24.77
CA SER A 222 23.37 7.61 26.00
C SER A 222 22.87 9.04 25.77
N ALA A 223 23.28 9.69 24.66
CA ALA A 223 22.83 11.02 24.29
C ALA A 223 21.45 10.94 23.61
N LYS A 224 20.41 11.45 24.29
CA LYS A 224 19.02 11.37 23.83
C LYS A 224 18.57 12.66 23.15
N TYR A 225 18.16 12.52 21.90
CA TYR A 225 17.52 13.56 21.09
C TYR A 225 16.03 13.23 21.02
N TYR A 226 15.15 14.10 21.50
CA TYR A 226 13.71 13.85 21.51
C TYR A 226 13.05 14.42 20.26
N TYR A 227 12.71 13.52 19.33
CA TYR A 227 12.10 13.86 18.06
C TYR A 227 10.57 13.88 18.16
N ARG A 228 9.94 15.03 17.91
CA ARG A 228 8.51 15.28 18.04
C ARG A 228 7.75 14.86 16.79
N LYS A 229 6.77 13.97 16.97
CA LYS A 229 5.75 13.66 15.98
C LYS A 229 4.46 14.43 16.29
N ARG A 230 4.20 15.47 15.51
CA ARG A 230 3.08 16.41 15.66
C ARG A 230 1.70 15.75 15.48
N GLN A 231 0.69 16.23 16.19
CA GLN A 231 -0.68 15.71 16.15
C GLN A 231 -1.44 16.00 14.84
N ASP A 232 -1.15 17.12 14.20
CA ASP A 232 -1.81 17.60 12.97
C ASP A 232 -1.43 16.81 11.70
N GLY A 233 -0.52 15.83 11.81
CA GLY A 233 -0.08 15.03 10.67
C GLY A 233 0.72 15.83 9.63
N SER A 234 1.18 17.05 9.94
CA SER A 234 1.87 17.94 9.00
C SER A 234 3.28 17.49 8.61
N SER A 235 3.69 16.27 9.00
CA SER A 235 5.04 15.75 8.76
C SER A 235 5.40 15.80 7.27
N THR A 236 6.52 16.44 6.96
CA THR A 236 7.09 16.57 5.61
C THR A 236 7.14 15.24 4.87
N LEU A 237 7.40 14.14 5.59
CA LEU A 237 7.45 12.78 5.02
C LEU A 237 6.11 12.28 4.48
N GLN A 238 4.98 12.64 5.09
CA GLN A 238 3.67 12.22 4.59
C GLN A 238 3.25 13.04 3.36
N ARG A 239 3.51 14.35 3.38
CA ARG A 239 3.28 15.25 2.24
C ARG A 239 4.21 14.99 1.07
N SER A 240 5.44 14.52 1.33
CA SER A 240 6.45 14.27 0.28
C SER A 240 6.01 13.29 -0.81
N ARG A 241 5.06 12.40 -0.52
CA ARG A 241 4.57 11.42 -1.51
C ARG A 241 3.79 12.06 -2.66
N GLU A 242 3.27 13.26 -2.45
CA GLU A 242 2.53 14.02 -3.44
C GLU A 242 3.41 15.08 -4.13
N ASP A 243 4.71 15.11 -3.80
CA ASP A 243 5.70 16.03 -4.37
C ASP A 243 6.53 15.33 -5.45
N SER A 244 6.55 15.89 -6.67
CA SER A 244 7.33 15.34 -7.79
C SER A 244 8.85 15.38 -7.54
N GLY A 245 9.33 16.33 -6.72
CA GLY A 245 10.71 16.46 -6.29
C GLY A 245 11.23 15.21 -5.56
N ARG A 246 10.36 14.48 -4.85
CA ARG A 246 10.71 13.19 -4.23
C ARG A 246 11.15 12.14 -5.25
N TYR A 247 10.58 12.17 -6.45
CA TYR A 247 10.86 11.17 -7.51
C TYR A 247 11.86 11.68 -8.55
N LEU A 248 11.97 12.99 -8.74
CA LEU A 248 12.89 13.57 -9.71
C LEU A 248 14.15 14.13 -9.06
N SER A 249 13.98 14.99 -8.06
CA SER A 249 15.08 15.73 -7.46
C SER A 249 15.90 14.86 -6.50
N VAL A 250 15.25 14.20 -5.55
CA VAL A 250 15.92 13.41 -4.50
C VAL A 250 16.76 12.26 -5.08
N PRO A 251 16.28 11.44 -6.03
CA PRO A 251 17.11 10.37 -6.57
C PRO A 251 18.27 10.91 -7.41
N ARG A 252 18.07 12.02 -8.13
CA ARG A 252 19.05 12.58 -9.07
C ARG A 252 20.16 13.36 -8.38
N TYR A 253 19.80 14.29 -7.50
CA TYR A 253 20.75 15.16 -6.79
C TYR A 253 21.12 14.61 -5.42
N GLY A 254 20.37 13.64 -4.90
CA GLY A 254 20.67 12.94 -3.64
C GLY A 254 21.42 11.63 -3.88
N TYR A 255 20.68 10.54 -4.16
CA TYR A 255 21.24 9.18 -4.19
C TYR A 255 22.30 8.99 -5.29
N LEU A 256 22.00 9.40 -6.52
CA LEU A 256 22.92 9.24 -7.65
C LEU A 256 24.18 10.10 -7.46
N ASP A 257 24.02 11.30 -6.90
CA ASP A 257 25.12 12.22 -6.65
C ASP A 257 26.13 11.66 -5.65
N VAL A 258 25.69 11.19 -4.47
CA VAL A 258 26.61 10.61 -3.48
C VAL A 258 27.29 9.32 -3.97
N LEU A 259 26.60 8.53 -4.79
CA LEU A 259 27.19 7.34 -5.42
C LEU A 259 28.27 7.71 -6.44
N ARG A 260 28.04 8.78 -7.22
CA ARG A 260 29.04 9.34 -8.15
C ARG A 260 30.25 9.89 -7.42
N GLN A 261 30.03 10.73 -6.41
CA GLN A 261 31.11 11.26 -5.56
C GLN A 261 31.95 10.12 -4.97
N ALA A 262 31.31 9.05 -4.51
CA ALA A 262 32.00 7.90 -3.96
C ALA A 262 32.83 7.16 -5.02
N ALA A 263 32.28 6.93 -6.22
CA ALA A 263 33.00 6.30 -7.32
C ALA A 263 34.19 7.16 -7.80
N GLU A 264 34.04 8.48 -7.85
CA GLU A 264 35.11 9.41 -8.22
C GLU A 264 36.24 9.43 -7.19
N ARG A 265 35.91 9.41 -5.89
CA ARG A 265 36.91 9.47 -4.80
C ARG A 265 37.57 8.12 -4.51
N HIS A 266 36.82 7.03 -4.58
CA HIS A 266 37.23 5.72 -4.06
C HIS A 266 37.24 4.62 -5.15
N GLY A 267 36.95 4.96 -6.41
CA GLY A 267 36.82 4.01 -7.52
C GLY A 267 35.48 3.26 -7.52
N GLU A 268 34.95 2.94 -6.34
CA GLU A 268 33.63 2.34 -6.15
C GLU A 268 32.92 2.91 -4.91
N ALA A 269 31.59 2.85 -4.91
CA ALA A 269 30.82 3.23 -3.72
C ALA A 269 31.10 2.25 -2.56
N PRO A 270 31.40 2.71 -1.33
CA PRO A 270 31.61 1.81 -0.21
C PRO A 270 30.32 1.09 0.20
N GLY A 271 30.44 -0.09 0.80
CA GLY A 271 29.31 -0.96 1.13
C GLY A 271 28.26 -0.33 2.06
N TRP A 272 28.68 0.54 2.98
CA TRP A 272 27.76 1.25 3.88
C TRP A 272 26.86 2.24 3.11
N LEU A 273 27.41 2.91 2.09
CA LEU A 273 26.67 3.85 1.25
C LEU A 273 25.67 3.10 0.37
N GLN A 274 26.12 2.02 -0.28
CA GLN A 274 25.23 1.19 -1.12
C GLN A 274 24.08 0.60 -0.30
N THR A 275 24.37 0.12 0.91
CA THR A 275 23.35 -0.38 1.84
C THR A 275 22.35 0.70 2.25
N PHE A 276 22.82 1.93 2.47
CA PHE A 276 21.95 3.05 2.82
C PHE A 276 21.07 3.49 1.65
N VAL A 277 21.61 3.58 0.42
CA VAL A 277 20.80 3.86 -0.77
C VAL A 277 19.77 2.74 -1.00
N LEU A 278 20.12 1.47 -0.79
CA LEU A 278 19.15 0.37 -0.87
C LEU A 278 18.04 0.49 0.19
N TYR A 279 18.38 0.96 1.40
CA TYR A 279 17.39 1.27 2.43
C TYR A 279 16.43 2.36 1.97
N GLU A 280 16.94 3.43 1.38
CA GLU A 280 16.15 4.53 0.84
C GLU A 280 15.24 4.08 -0.32
N LEU A 281 15.79 3.33 -1.29
CA LEU A 281 15.05 2.78 -2.42
C LEU A 281 13.94 1.82 -1.97
N SER A 282 14.12 1.08 -0.87
CA SER A 282 13.13 0.13 -0.36
C SER A 282 11.77 0.78 -0.05
N TRP A 283 11.74 2.08 0.26
CA TRP A 283 10.50 2.82 0.51
C TRP A 283 9.71 3.06 -0.77
N TYR A 284 10.39 3.40 -1.87
CA TYR A 284 9.74 3.56 -3.18
C TYR A 284 9.15 2.24 -3.65
N PHE A 285 9.92 1.14 -3.52
CA PHE A 285 9.46 -0.20 -3.89
C PHE A 285 8.28 -0.68 -3.07
N GLU A 286 8.31 -0.49 -1.75
CA GLU A 286 7.19 -0.88 -0.89
C GLU A 286 5.93 -0.07 -1.19
N GLU A 287 6.06 1.24 -1.40
CA GLU A 287 4.95 2.12 -1.75
C GLU A 287 4.32 1.67 -3.08
N GLN A 288 5.16 1.45 -4.09
CA GLN A 288 4.74 0.88 -5.36
C GLN A 288 4.33 -0.59 -5.28
N ALA A 289 4.47 -1.30 -4.19
CA ALA A 289 3.95 -2.67 -4.05
C ALA A 289 2.57 -2.71 -3.35
N ARG A 290 2.06 -1.57 -2.87
CA ARG A 290 0.76 -1.52 -2.19
C ARG A 290 -0.41 -1.85 -3.14
N PRO A 291 -1.52 -2.42 -2.61
CA PRO A 291 -2.71 -2.71 -3.40
C PRO A 291 -3.28 -1.50 -4.15
N THR A 292 -3.40 -0.35 -3.49
CA THR A 292 -3.84 0.92 -4.10
C THR A 292 -2.81 1.45 -5.09
N GLY A 293 -1.52 1.23 -4.82
CA GLY A 293 -0.41 1.73 -5.61
C GLY A 293 0.41 2.82 -4.95
N GLY A 294 1.26 3.44 -5.76
CA GLY A 294 1.92 4.70 -5.42
C GLY A 294 1.05 5.91 -5.73
N SER A 295 1.63 7.09 -5.57
CA SER A 295 0.94 8.37 -5.72
C SER A 295 0.54 8.69 -7.18
N PRO A 296 -0.59 9.38 -7.44
CA PRO A 296 -0.99 9.81 -8.78
C PRO A 296 0.05 10.59 -9.57
N ILE A 297 0.91 11.32 -8.86
CA ILE A 297 1.98 12.09 -9.46
C ILE A 297 3.09 11.22 -10.08
N THR A 298 3.12 9.91 -9.78
CA THR A 298 4.18 9.01 -10.25
C THR A 298 3.87 8.32 -11.58
N HIS A 299 3.28 9.06 -12.50
CA HIS A 299 2.92 8.58 -13.84
C HIS A 299 3.47 9.53 -14.91
N GLY A 300 3.54 9.06 -16.15
CA GLY A 300 4.02 9.84 -17.29
C GLY A 300 5.48 10.28 -17.13
N GLU A 301 5.76 11.57 -17.33
CA GLU A 301 7.12 12.13 -17.31
C GLU A 301 7.83 11.94 -15.97
N VAL A 302 7.11 12.02 -14.84
CA VAL A 302 7.69 11.82 -13.51
C VAL A 302 8.14 10.37 -13.33
N ALA A 303 7.32 9.41 -13.77
CA ALA A 303 7.67 7.99 -13.75
C ALA A 303 8.89 7.70 -14.64
N ALA A 304 8.89 8.25 -15.85
CA ALA A 304 10.00 8.09 -16.79
C ALA A 304 11.31 8.63 -16.20
N GLY A 305 11.31 9.87 -15.70
CA GLY A 305 12.49 10.49 -15.11
C GLY A 305 13.00 9.77 -13.84
N PHE A 306 12.09 9.26 -13.00
CA PHE A 306 12.46 8.43 -11.85
C PHE A 306 13.12 7.13 -12.31
N LEU A 307 12.55 6.42 -13.28
CA LEU A 307 13.07 5.15 -13.78
C LEU A 307 14.42 5.31 -14.49
N GLU A 308 14.62 6.40 -15.25
CA GLU A 308 15.91 6.75 -15.84
C GLU A 308 16.99 6.96 -14.75
N THR A 309 16.64 7.73 -13.72
CA THR A 309 17.55 7.97 -12.60
C THR A 309 17.84 6.68 -11.82
N LEU A 310 16.83 5.83 -11.62
CA LEU A 310 16.98 4.53 -10.96
C LEU A 310 17.86 3.58 -11.76
N ALA A 311 17.74 3.59 -13.10
CA ALA A 311 18.64 2.83 -13.98
C ALA A 311 20.10 3.27 -13.78
N LEU A 312 20.36 4.58 -13.73
CA LEU A 312 21.69 5.11 -13.43
C LEU A 312 22.17 4.72 -12.02
N ILE A 313 21.32 4.83 -10.99
CA ILE A 313 21.68 4.41 -9.63
C ILE A 313 22.08 2.93 -9.62
N SER A 314 21.35 2.07 -10.35
CA SER A 314 21.61 0.63 -10.39
C SER A 314 23.01 0.28 -10.89
N THR A 315 23.64 1.11 -11.74
CA THR A 315 24.99 0.85 -12.24
C THR A 315 26.08 1.08 -11.18
N TYR A 316 25.77 1.80 -10.09
CA TYR A 316 26.68 2.02 -8.97
C TYR A 316 26.45 1.02 -7.81
N LEU A 317 25.42 0.19 -7.90
CA LEU A 317 25.08 -0.80 -6.88
C LEU A 317 25.62 -2.18 -7.28
N GLN A 318 26.47 -2.75 -6.43
CA GLN A 318 27.07 -4.05 -6.69
C GLN A 318 26.14 -5.18 -6.24
N GLU A 319 26.17 -6.28 -6.98
CA GLU A 319 25.34 -7.45 -6.74
C GLU A 319 25.44 -7.99 -5.31
N ARG A 320 26.65 -8.07 -4.74
CA ARG A 320 26.86 -8.53 -3.36
C ARG A 320 26.06 -7.73 -2.32
N TRP A 321 25.91 -6.42 -2.52
CA TRP A 321 25.16 -5.55 -1.59
C TRP A 321 23.67 -5.62 -1.86
N ILE A 322 23.26 -5.69 -3.14
CA ILE A 322 21.87 -5.93 -3.52
C ILE A 322 21.39 -7.27 -2.96
N GLU A 323 22.17 -8.34 -3.02
CA GLU A 323 21.75 -9.67 -2.53
C GLU A 323 21.76 -9.77 -0.99
N SER A 324 22.73 -9.14 -0.31
CA SER A 324 22.87 -9.24 1.15
C SER A 324 22.01 -8.26 1.95
N PHE A 325 21.44 -7.22 1.32
CA PHE A 325 20.66 -6.19 2.01
C PHE A 325 19.48 -6.76 2.81
N ASN A 326 19.45 -6.52 4.13
CA ASN A 326 18.47 -7.13 5.03
C ASN A 326 17.94 -6.19 6.13
N LEU A 327 18.21 -4.88 6.04
CA LEU A 327 17.76 -3.88 7.01
C LEU A 327 16.23 -3.72 7.04
N ARG A 328 15.60 -3.88 5.88
CA ARG A 328 14.14 -3.88 5.68
C ARG A 328 13.75 -5.04 4.77
N ARG A 329 12.45 -5.27 4.64
CA ARG A 329 11.92 -6.15 3.59
C ARG A 329 12.40 -5.61 2.25
N PHE A 330 13.05 -6.47 1.48
CA PHE A 330 13.47 -6.18 0.11
C PHE A 330 13.20 -7.45 -0.69
N ASP A 331 12.11 -7.43 -1.45
CA ASP A 331 11.61 -8.63 -2.11
C ASP A 331 12.55 -9.05 -3.23
N ARG A 332 12.56 -10.36 -3.54
CA ARG A 332 13.42 -10.90 -4.60
C ARG A 332 13.14 -10.23 -5.95
N GLU A 333 11.89 -9.87 -6.21
CA GLU A 333 11.47 -9.09 -7.36
C GLU A 333 12.25 -7.77 -7.51
N TRP A 334 12.41 -7.02 -6.42
CA TRP A 334 13.10 -5.73 -6.45
C TRP A 334 14.61 -5.89 -6.64
N ARG A 335 15.19 -6.97 -6.10
CA ARG A 335 16.59 -7.32 -6.36
C ARG A 335 16.82 -7.57 -7.83
N ASP A 336 15.99 -8.42 -8.43
CA ASP A 336 16.13 -8.77 -9.85
C ASP A 336 15.83 -7.57 -10.77
N ILE A 337 14.95 -6.63 -10.37
CA ILE A 337 14.77 -5.35 -11.07
C ILE A 337 16.07 -4.54 -11.08
N LEU A 338 16.70 -4.34 -9.92
CA LEU A 338 17.95 -3.57 -9.83
C LEU A 338 19.12 -4.27 -10.55
N LEU A 339 19.14 -5.60 -10.56
CA LEU A 339 20.20 -6.37 -11.18
C LEU A 339 20.03 -6.51 -12.70
N HIS A 340 18.80 -6.64 -13.21
CA HIS A 340 18.57 -7.07 -14.59
C HIS A 340 17.53 -6.23 -15.33
N GLY A 341 16.55 -5.64 -14.63
CA GLY A 341 15.42 -4.95 -15.25
C GLY A 341 15.76 -3.72 -16.10
N PHE A 342 16.94 -3.13 -15.91
CA PHE A 342 17.38 -1.92 -16.64
C PHE A 342 18.48 -2.17 -17.68
N ARG A 343 19.04 -3.39 -17.78
CA ARG A 343 20.23 -3.66 -18.61
C ARG A 343 19.91 -3.85 -20.09
N GLY A 344 18.66 -4.14 -20.45
CA GLY A 344 18.24 -4.40 -21.84
C GLY A 344 18.71 -5.75 -22.40
N GLU A 345 19.61 -6.44 -21.70
CA GLU A 345 20.06 -7.80 -22.02
C GLU A 345 18.99 -8.85 -21.63
N PRO A 346 18.75 -9.88 -22.46
CA PRO A 346 17.93 -11.01 -22.05
C PRO A 346 18.50 -11.67 -20.80
N TRP A 347 17.62 -11.94 -19.84
CA TRP A 347 17.98 -12.59 -18.59
C TRP A 347 16.83 -13.43 -18.09
N HIS A 348 17.10 -14.58 -17.47
CA HIS A 348 16.11 -15.31 -16.69
C HIS A 348 16.72 -15.77 -15.36
N THR A 349 15.88 -16.06 -14.37
CA THR A 349 16.36 -16.62 -13.11
C THR A 349 17.10 -17.94 -13.38
N PRO A 350 18.24 -18.21 -12.72
CA PRO A 350 19.03 -19.43 -12.95
C PRO A 350 18.39 -20.70 -12.34
N TYR A 351 17.15 -20.59 -11.89
CA TYR A 351 16.37 -21.63 -11.25
C TYR A 351 14.90 -21.43 -11.55
N VAL A 352 14.13 -22.49 -11.32
CA VAL A 352 12.67 -22.52 -11.44
C VAL A 352 12.08 -22.89 -10.08
N VAL A 353 11.06 -22.15 -9.65
CA VAL A 353 10.42 -22.34 -8.35
C VAL A 353 9.14 -23.16 -8.48
N LEU A 354 9.09 -24.27 -7.74
CA LEU A 354 7.91 -25.11 -7.57
C LEU A 354 7.01 -24.48 -6.49
N ARG A 355 5.96 -23.76 -6.90
CA ARG A 355 5.15 -22.94 -5.98
C ARG A 355 3.99 -23.71 -5.36
N GLU A 356 3.25 -24.47 -6.15
CA GLU A 356 2.00 -25.11 -5.74
C GLU A 356 1.86 -26.50 -6.36
N PHE A 357 1.22 -27.42 -5.64
CA PHE A 357 0.92 -28.77 -6.11
C PHE A 357 -0.59 -29.01 -6.02
N ASP A 358 -1.17 -29.44 -7.12
CA ASP A 358 -2.56 -29.86 -7.22
C ASP A 358 -2.59 -31.39 -7.28
N GLY A 359 -2.88 -32.01 -6.13
CA GLY A 359 -2.92 -33.46 -6.01
C GLY A 359 -4.10 -34.12 -6.73
N VAL A 360 -5.18 -33.37 -6.97
CA VAL A 360 -6.37 -33.89 -7.66
C VAL A 360 -6.09 -33.96 -9.16
N ARG A 361 -5.52 -32.89 -9.74
CA ARG A 361 -5.17 -32.88 -11.17
C ARG A 361 -3.82 -33.52 -11.47
N ARG A 362 -3.05 -33.87 -10.44
CA ARG A 362 -1.66 -34.32 -10.53
C ARG A 362 -0.83 -33.34 -11.36
N GLU A 363 -0.87 -32.07 -10.98
CA GLU A 363 -0.12 -31.00 -11.65
C GLU A 363 0.68 -30.19 -10.63
N GLN A 364 1.77 -29.58 -11.07
CA GLN A 364 2.59 -28.69 -10.26
C GLN A 364 2.79 -27.36 -10.97
N ARG A 365 2.69 -26.26 -10.23
CA ARG A 365 2.93 -24.92 -10.74
C ARG A 365 4.41 -24.57 -10.62
N ILE A 366 5.02 -24.32 -11.77
CA ILE A 366 6.38 -23.80 -11.90
C ILE A 366 6.35 -22.30 -12.18
N VAL A 367 7.35 -21.59 -11.65
CA VAL A 367 7.49 -20.15 -11.82
C VAL A 367 8.96 -19.75 -11.98
N TYR A 368 9.26 -18.90 -12.96
CA TYR A 368 10.55 -18.22 -13.09
C TYR A 368 10.36 -16.82 -13.65
N ARG A 369 11.36 -15.95 -13.53
CA ARG A 369 11.31 -14.57 -14.01
C ARG A 369 12.33 -14.32 -15.10
N TYR A 370 12.02 -13.40 -16.00
CA TYR A 370 12.91 -13.00 -17.08
C TYR A 370 12.79 -11.51 -17.42
N ALA A 371 13.81 -10.96 -18.05
CA ALA A 371 13.90 -9.62 -18.61
C ALA A 371 14.23 -9.72 -20.10
N GLY A 372 13.74 -8.78 -20.90
CA GLY A 372 13.92 -8.81 -22.35
C GLY A 372 13.05 -9.87 -23.04
N GLU A 373 13.64 -10.60 -23.98
CA GLU A 373 12.98 -11.68 -24.72
C GLU A 373 12.70 -12.89 -23.81
N ALA A 374 11.63 -13.63 -24.11
CA ALA A 374 11.30 -14.84 -23.37
C ALA A 374 12.34 -15.95 -23.64
N PRO A 375 12.82 -16.66 -22.61
CA PRO A 375 13.76 -17.74 -22.82
C PRO A 375 13.09 -18.91 -23.55
N THR A 376 13.89 -19.69 -24.29
CA THR A 376 13.42 -20.93 -24.92
C THR A 376 13.18 -21.97 -23.83
N GLU A 377 11.91 -22.33 -23.62
CA GLU A 377 11.47 -23.24 -22.55
C GLU A 377 11.27 -24.67 -23.09
N GLU A 378 11.96 -25.65 -22.49
CA GLU A 378 11.70 -27.07 -22.71
C GLU A 378 11.47 -27.81 -21.37
N LEU A 379 10.37 -28.56 -21.30
CA LEU A 379 9.93 -29.25 -20.09
C LEU A 379 9.92 -30.76 -20.34
N PHE A 380 10.50 -31.51 -19.40
CA PHE A 380 10.52 -32.97 -19.44
C PHE A 380 10.01 -33.56 -18.14
N VAL A 381 9.16 -34.57 -18.22
CA VAL A 381 8.67 -35.34 -17.06
C VAL A 381 8.99 -36.80 -17.30
N ALA A 382 9.77 -37.41 -16.40
CA ALA A 382 10.31 -38.76 -16.59
C ALA A 382 11.04 -38.95 -17.94
N GLY A 383 11.75 -37.91 -18.40
CA GLY A 383 12.50 -37.92 -19.66
C GLY A 383 11.67 -37.69 -20.93
N ALA A 384 10.33 -37.63 -20.85
CA ALA A 384 9.47 -37.31 -21.98
C ALA A 384 9.19 -35.81 -22.03
N ARG A 385 9.27 -35.19 -23.23
CA ARG A 385 8.90 -33.78 -23.42
C ARG A 385 7.41 -33.60 -23.15
N VAL A 386 7.06 -32.59 -22.35
CA VAL A 386 5.68 -32.24 -22.01
C VAL A 386 5.39 -30.78 -22.33
N THR A 387 4.12 -30.46 -22.52
CA THR A 387 3.64 -29.07 -22.59
C THR A 387 2.87 -28.71 -21.32
N PRO A 388 2.91 -27.43 -20.88
CA PRO A 388 2.07 -27.00 -19.77
C PRO A 388 0.59 -27.15 -20.10
N THR A 389 -0.21 -27.57 -19.13
CA THR A 389 -1.67 -27.69 -19.28
C THR A 389 -2.39 -26.35 -19.18
N ALA A 390 -1.78 -25.39 -18.49
CA ALA A 390 -2.14 -23.99 -18.49
C ALA A 390 -0.90 -23.15 -18.19
N HIS A 391 -0.78 -21.99 -18.81
CA HIS A 391 0.38 -21.13 -18.61
C HIS A 391 0.10 -19.68 -19.01
N LYS A 392 0.95 -18.77 -18.55
CA LYS A 392 1.04 -17.37 -18.99
C LYS A 392 2.38 -16.75 -18.63
N SER A 393 2.67 -15.59 -19.17
CA SER A 393 3.72 -14.66 -18.74
C SER A 393 3.07 -13.38 -18.26
N ARG A 394 3.14 -13.08 -16.96
CA ARG A 394 2.60 -11.83 -16.42
C ARG A 394 3.65 -10.72 -16.44
N ALA A 395 3.22 -9.49 -16.70
CA ALA A 395 4.08 -8.32 -16.67
C ALA A 395 4.29 -7.86 -15.21
N ILE A 396 5.55 -7.69 -14.81
CA ILE A 396 5.91 -7.02 -13.56
C ILE A 396 6.19 -5.56 -13.90
N ARG A 397 5.15 -4.74 -13.74
CA ARG A 397 5.18 -3.30 -13.99
C ARG A 397 5.59 -2.55 -12.74
N TYR A 398 6.59 -1.70 -12.90
CA TYR A 398 7.02 -0.78 -11.88
C TYR A 398 6.87 0.65 -12.42
N TYR A 399 5.97 1.41 -11.79
CA TYR A 399 5.34 2.58 -12.43
C TYR A 399 4.77 2.19 -13.81
N ASP A 400 5.06 2.97 -14.86
CA ASP A 400 4.50 2.80 -16.20
C ASP A 400 5.32 1.86 -17.11
N ARG A 401 6.32 1.16 -16.57
CA ARG A 401 7.22 0.31 -17.37
C ARG A 401 7.23 -1.13 -16.90
N THR A 402 7.12 -2.06 -17.85
CA THR A 402 7.41 -3.48 -17.62
C THR A 402 8.93 -3.65 -17.52
N LEU A 403 9.43 -3.99 -16.34
CA LEU A 403 10.87 -4.21 -16.11
C LEU A 403 11.23 -5.69 -16.08
N LEU A 404 10.30 -6.55 -15.64
CA LEU A 404 10.44 -8.00 -15.65
C LEU A 404 9.13 -8.63 -16.12
N ARG A 405 9.21 -9.91 -16.49
CA ARG A 405 8.07 -10.79 -16.68
C ARG A 405 8.22 -12.01 -15.78
N GLU A 406 7.10 -12.56 -15.34
CA GLU A 406 7.06 -13.82 -14.60
C GLU A 406 6.32 -14.87 -15.41
N ARG A 407 7.04 -15.93 -15.76
CA ARG A 407 6.47 -17.13 -16.36
C ARG A 407 5.77 -17.95 -15.30
N ILE A 408 4.52 -18.32 -15.55
CA ILE A 408 3.70 -19.18 -14.69
C ILE A 408 3.20 -20.33 -15.55
N ALA A 409 3.51 -21.57 -15.17
CA ALA A 409 3.09 -22.75 -15.93
C ALA A 409 2.67 -23.90 -15.01
N TRP A 410 1.57 -24.56 -15.36
CA TRP A 410 1.10 -25.79 -14.73
C TRP A 410 1.57 -26.99 -15.54
N VAL A 411 2.32 -27.88 -14.92
CA VAL A 411 2.98 -29.02 -15.57
C VAL A 411 2.44 -30.32 -14.98
N PRO A 412 2.13 -31.34 -15.79
CA PRO A 412 1.72 -32.66 -15.29
C PRO A 412 2.77 -33.31 -14.38
N VAL A 413 2.31 -34.08 -13.40
CA VAL A 413 3.15 -34.80 -12.43
C VAL A 413 3.10 -36.30 -12.70
N GLY A 414 4.18 -36.81 -13.30
CA GLY A 414 4.35 -38.21 -13.69
C GLY A 414 5.73 -38.82 -13.38
N GLY A 415 6.65 -38.04 -12.81
CA GLY A 415 8.02 -38.46 -12.50
C GLY A 415 8.91 -37.27 -12.19
N GLU A 416 10.22 -37.44 -12.34
CA GLU A 416 11.18 -36.32 -12.19
C GLU A 416 10.93 -35.25 -13.25
N LEU A 417 10.72 -34.01 -12.80
CA LEU A 417 10.60 -32.85 -13.67
C LEU A 417 12.01 -32.30 -13.97
N GLN A 418 12.28 -32.02 -15.24
CA GLN A 418 13.46 -31.29 -15.69
C GLN A 418 13.00 -30.10 -16.52
N VAL A 419 13.62 -28.94 -16.28
CA VAL A 419 13.34 -27.71 -17.00
C VAL A 419 14.62 -27.22 -17.63
N TRP A 420 14.54 -26.87 -18.91
CA TRP A 420 15.62 -26.30 -19.68
C TRP A 420 15.20 -24.91 -20.13
N LEU A 421 16.09 -23.94 -19.92
CA LEU A 421 15.93 -22.56 -20.36
C LEU A 421 17.15 -22.21 -21.22
N ASP A 422 16.91 -21.70 -22.42
CA ASP A 422 17.95 -21.33 -23.40
C ASP A 422 18.97 -22.44 -23.66
N GLY A 423 18.48 -23.69 -23.72
CA GLY A 423 19.29 -24.88 -24.02
C GLY A 423 20.13 -25.40 -22.85
N ALA A 424 19.96 -24.87 -21.63
CA ALA A 424 20.64 -25.35 -20.42
C ALA A 424 19.65 -25.83 -19.35
N PRO A 425 19.95 -26.93 -18.63
CA PRO A 425 19.11 -27.37 -17.52
C PRO A 425 19.22 -26.39 -16.35
N VAL A 426 18.08 -26.08 -15.71
CA VAL A 426 18.02 -25.17 -14.57
C VAL A 426 17.62 -25.87 -13.28
N GLU A 427 18.10 -25.35 -12.15
CA GLU A 427 17.83 -25.93 -10.83
C GLU A 427 16.35 -25.78 -10.45
N LEU A 428 15.73 -26.85 -9.96
CA LEU A 428 14.39 -26.80 -9.37
C LEU A 428 14.45 -26.52 -7.87
N ARG A 429 13.75 -25.47 -7.44
CA ARG A 429 13.71 -25.04 -6.03
C ARG A 429 12.28 -25.08 -5.49
N ARG A 430 12.13 -25.37 -4.19
CA ARG A 430 10.83 -25.28 -3.51
C ARG A 430 10.45 -23.85 -3.10
N SER A 431 11.40 -22.94 -3.10
CA SER A 431 11.19 -21.54 -2.79
C SER A 431 12.24 -20.68 -3.49
N GLU A 432 11.96 -19.39 -3.59
CA GLU A 432 13.00 -18.43 -3.92
C GLU A 432 14.12 -18.46 -2.86
N PRO A 433 15.35 -18.05 -3.23
CA PRO A 433 16.40 -17.80 -2.25
C PRO A 433 15.86 -16.90 -1.13
N PRO A 434 16.18 -17.20 0.14
CA PRO A 434 15.66 -16.43 1.26
C PRO A 434 16.10 -14.97 1.13
N THR A 435 15.18 -14.05 1.36
CA THR A 435 15.44 -12.60 1.33
C THR A 435 16.43 -12.15 2.42
N LYS A 436 16.67 -13.00 3.43
CA LYS A 436 17.70 -12.84 4.44
C LYS A 436 18.84 -13.83 4.18
N PRO A 437 20.08 -13.38 3.96
CA PRO A 437 21.22 -14.30 4.07
C PRO A 437 21.20 -14.94 5.47
N ARG A 438 21.64 -16.21 5.57
CA ARG A 438 22.13 -16.72 6.87
C ARG A 438 23.13 -15.68 7.35
N ALA A 439 22.94 -15.15 8.55
CA ALA A 439 23.85 -14.16 9.10
C ALA A 439 25.28 -14.65 8.86
N LEU A 440 26.12 -13.83 8.22
CA LEU A 440 27.53 -13.92 8.54
C LEU A 440 27.57 -13.72 10.04
N ASP A 441 27.85 -14.78 10.78
CA ASP A 441 28.11 -14.75 12.20
C ASP A 441 29.28 -13.80 12.41
N VAL A 442 29.01 -12.50 12.53
CA VAL A 442 29.90 -11.58 13.22
C VAL A 442 29.57 -11.83 14.68
N PRO A 443 30.44 -12.53 15.43
CA PRO A 443 30.18 -12.75 16.83
C PRO A 443 30.11 -11.38 17.49
N PRO A 444 29.05 -11.06 18.26
CA PRO A 444 29.13 -9.89 19.13
C PRO A 444 30.33 -10.12 20.06
N LEU A 445 31.29 -9.19 20.04
CA LEU A 445 32.27 -9.06 21.11
C LEU A 445 31.46 -8.82 22.39
N ARG A 446 31.32 -9.84 23.22
CA ARG A 446 30.64 -9.75 24.51
C ARG A 446 31.50 -8.89 25.42
N PRO A 447 30.96 -7.81 26.02
CA PRO A 447 31.52 -7.31 27.27
C PRO A 447 31.37 -8.40 28.33
N ALA A 448 32.44 -8.63 29.09
CA ALA A 448 32.34 -9.38 30.34
C ALA A 448 31.41 -8.62 31.29
N ASP A 449 30.58 -9.39 32.00
CA ASP A 449 29.76 -8.97 33.14
C ASP A 449 28.50 -8.14 32.84
N ALA A 450 27.43 -8.87 32.51
CA ALA A 450 26.06 -8.43 32.78
C ALA A 450 25.32 -9.54 33.55
N GLN A 451 25.41 -9.48 34.88
CA GLN A 451 24.54 -10.28 35.76
C GLN A 451 23.15 -9.64 35.87
N ASN A 452 22.14 -10.49 35.66
CA ASN A 452 20.79 -10.49 36.20
C ASN A 452 20.14 -9.13 36.56
N GLY A 453 19.26 -8.66 35.68
CA GLY A 453 18.17 -7.73 35.98
C GLY A 453 16.87 -8.20 35.30
N ALA A 454 15.73 -8.08 36.00
CA ALA A 454 14.44 -8.65 35.60
C ALA A 454 13.85 -8.10 34.29
N PRO A 455 13.01 -8.85 33.56
CA PRO A 455 12.47 -8.40 32.27
C PRO A 455 11.19 -7.55 32.44
N ALA A 456 11.16 -6.35 31.85
CA ALA A 456 9.94 -5.57 31.71
C ALA A 456 9.86 -4.86 30.34
N GLY A 457 9.73 -5.65 29.26
CA GLY A 457 9.49 -5.12 27.90
C GLY A 457 8.08 -5.41 27.37
N ARG A 458 7.47 -4.45 26.65
CA ARG A 458 6.16 -4.59 25.97
C ARG A 458 6.09 -5.82 25.06
N ALA A 459 7.20 -6.20 24.42
CA ALA A 459 7.32 -7.39 23.58
C ALA A 459 7.22 -8.71 24.36
N GLU A 460 7.61 -8.73 25.63
CA GLU A 460 7.53 -9.92 26.48
C GLU A 460 6.16 -10.08 27.12
N ARG A 461 5.51 -8.96 27.51
CA ARG A 461 4.09 -8.94 27.87
C ARG A 461 3.20 -9.35 26.69
N LEU A 462 3.53 -8.88 25.47
CA LEU A 462 2.84 -9.29 24.24
C LEU A 462 3.08 -10.78 23.94
N ARG A 463 4.31 -11.29 24.08
CA ARG A 463 4.61 -12.73 23.95
C ARG A 463 3.89 -13.58 24.99
N TYR A 464 3.78 -13.12 26.23
CA TYR A 464 3.05 -13.79 27.31
C TYR A 464 1.54 -13.79 27.04
N MET A 465 0.95 -12.64 26.69
CA MET A 465 -0.46 -12.55 26.26
C MET A 465 -0.74 -13.42 25.03
N LEU A 466 0.10 -13.34 23.99
CA LEU A 466 -0.01 -14.19 22.80
C LEU A 466 0.17 -15.67 23.15
N GLY A 467 1.03 -15.98 24.12
CA GLY A 467 1.22 -17.34 24.64
C GLY A 467 -0.02 -17.87 25.38
N ALA A 468 -0.64 -17.04 26.23
CA ALA A 468 -1.88 -17.37 26.93
C ALA A 468 -3.07 -17.53 25.94
N ILE A 469 -3.23 -16.59 25.01
CA ILE A 469 -4.21 -16.64 23.92
C ILE A 469 -3.99 -17.90 23.06
N ARG A 470 -2.75 -18.24 22.70
CA ARG A 470 -2.42 -19.47 21.95
C ARG A 470 -2.74 -20.74 22.74
N LYS A 471 -2.54 -20.75 24.05
CA LYS A 471 -2.84 -21.93 24.90
C LYS A 471 -4.35 -22.15 24.98
N ASP A 472 -5.12 -21.09 25.15
CA ASP A 472 -6.59 -21.14 25.19
C ASP A 472 -7.19 -21.49 23.82
N LEU A 473 -6.67 -20.89 22.74
CA LEU A 473 -7.00 -21.25 21.35
C LEU A 473 -6.74 -22.73 21.05
N ARG A 474 -5.63 -23.31 21.53
CA ARG A 474 -5.31 -24.74 21.35
C ARG A 474 -6.24 -25.65 22.15
N ALA A 475 -6.66 -25.25 23.34
CA ALA A 475 -7.64 -25.99 24.12
C ALA A 475 -9.00 -26.01 23.41
N ARG A 476 -9.46 -24.84 22.94
CA ARG A 476 -10.66 -24.69 22.13
C ARG A 476 -10.58 -25.46 20.81
N GLU A 477 -9.44 -25.41 20.11
CA GLU A 477 -9.18 -26.18 18.89
C GLU A 477 -9.37 -27.68 19.11
N ARG A 478 -8.77 -28.24 20.17
CA ARG A 478 -8.89 -29.67 20.48
C ARG A 478 -10.33 -30.09 20.71
N LEU A 479 -11.09 -29.31 21.48
CA LEU A 479 -12.51 -29.56 21.75
C LEU A 479 -13.35 -29.50 20.47
N VAL A 480 -13.15 -28.48 19.64
CA VAL A 480 -13.88 -28.33 18.38
C VAL A 480 -13.53 -29.43 17.38
N ARG A 481 -12.25 -29.78 17.23
CA ARG A 481 -11.82 -30.91 16.38
C ARG A 481 -12.38 -32.25 16.87
N ALA A 482 -12.46 -32.48 18.18
CA ALA A 482 -13.10 -33.66 18.73
C ALA A 482 -14.60 -33.69 18.42
N GLY A 483 -15.29 -32.56 18.59
CA GLY A 483 -16.70 -32.40 18.21
C GLY A 483 -16.95 -32.63 16.72
N ALA A 484 -16.07 -32.12 15.85
CA ALA A 484 -16.15 -32.32 14.41
C ALA A 484 -15.98 -33.79 14.00
N ARG A 485 -15.32 -34.63 14.81
CA ARG A 485 -15.17 -36.07 14.53
C ARG A 485 -16.38 -36.91 14.93
N THR A 486 -17.37 -36.33 15.60
CA THR A 486 -18.58 -37.06 16.01
C THR A 486 -19.39 -37.51 14.79
N ARG A 487 -20.09 -38.65 14.91
CA ARG A 487 -20.98 -39.16 13.84
C ARG A 487 -22.06 -38.14 13.45
N ARG A 488 -22.57 -37.38 14.42
CA ARG A 488 -23.54 -36.30 14.20
C ARG A 488 -22.96 -35.19 13.31
N ALA A 489 -21.79 -34.66 13.67
CA ALA A 489 -21.15 -33.59 12.90
C ALA A 489 -20.80 -34.04 11.48
N ARG A 490 -20.30 -35.27 11.31
CA ARG A 490 -20.04 -35.85 9.98
C ARG A 490 -21.34 -36.00 9.18
N GLY A 491 -22.36 -36.62 9.75
CA GLY A 491 -23.64 -36.80 9.06
C GLY A 491 -24.32 -35.49 8.65
N GLU A 492 -24.05 -34.40 9.36
CA GLU A 492 -24.60 -33.08 9.07
C GLU A 492 -23.78 -32.28 8.04
N PHE A 493 -22.45 -32.25 8.17
CA PHE A 493 -21.60 -31.31 7.43
C PHE A 493 -20.59 -31.94 6.48
N GLN A 494 -20.49 -33.27 6.40
CA GLN A 494 -19.51 -33.92 5.52
C GLN A 494 -19.66 -33.43 4.07
N ASP A 495 -18.51 -33.14 3.46
CA ASP A 495 -18.36 -32.66 2.08
C ASP A 495 -19.22 -31.41 1.78
N ALA A 496 -19.40 -30.54 2.77
CA ALA A 496 -20.27 -29.37 2.65
C ALA A 496 -19.76 -28.36 1.61
N TRP A 497 -20.71 -27.80 0.87
CA TRP A 497 -20.54 -26.58 0.10
C TRP A 497 -21.01 -25.40 0.95
N THR A 498 -20.09 -24.53 1.33
CA THR A 498 -20.36 -23.39 2.20
C THR A 498 -20.39 -22.12 1.38
N PHE A 499 -21.50 -21.39 1.43
CA PHE A 499 -21.73 -20.16 0.68
C PHE A 499 -21.74 -18.95 1.61
N MET A 500 -21.18 -17.83 1.17
CA MET A 500 -21.32 -16.53 1.85
C MET A 500 -21.02 -15.35 0.93
N ASP A 501 -21.74 -14.24 1.06
CA ASP A 501 -21.39 -12.99 0.37
C ASP A 501 -20.45 -12.15 1.26
N ARG A 502 -21.00 -11.50 2.28
CA ARG A 502 -20.25 -10.86 3.37
C ARG A 502 -20.62 -11.50 4.71
N VAL A 503 -19.88 -11.14 5.75
CA VAL A 503 -20.19 -11.61 7.10
C VAL A 503 -21.57 -11.12 7.55
N ARG A 504 -21.97 -9.89 7.16
CA ARG A 504 -23.20 -9.24 7.63
C ARG A 504 -24.24 -8.96 6.55
N ASP A 505 -23.93 -9.24 5.29
CA ASP A 505 -24.78 -8.91 4.15
C ASP A 505 -24.83 -10.13 3.22
N ALA A 506 -26.02 -10.42 2.70
CA ALA A 506 -26.26 -11.39 1.64
C ALA A 506 -26.67 -10.67 0.35
N ASP A 507 -27.50 -11.32 -0.49
CA ASP A 507 -28.07 -10.78 -1.72
C ASP A 507 -27.10 -10.50 -2.89
N ASP A 508 -25.97 -11.23 -2.94
CA ASP A 508 -25.05 -11.18 -4.09
C ASP A 508 -24.92 -12.58 -4.75
N ASN A 509 -23.87 -12.78 -5.55
CA ASN A 509 -23.67 -14.00 -6.34
C ASN A 509 -23.73 -15.30 -5.52
N ALA A 510 -23.24 -15.32 -4.28
CA ALA A 510 -23.22 -16.52 -3.45
C ALA A 510 -24.63 -16.89 -2.96
N GLU A 511 -25.45 -15.92 -2.54
CA GLU A 511 -26.86 -16.19 -2.21
C GLU A 511 -27.60 -16.75 -3.43
N ARG A 512 -27.40 -16.14 -4.60
CA ARG A 512 -28.08 -16.56 -5.84
C ARG A 512 -27.70 -17.98 -6.23
N LEU A 513 -26.42 -18.31 -6.19
CA LEU A 513 -25.94 -19.66 -6.45
C LEU A 513 -26.40 -20.66 -5.39
N PHE A 514 -26.43 -20.28 -4.10
CA PHE A 514 -26.95 -21.12 -3.03
C PHE A 514 -28.41 -21.51 -3.25
N ARG A 515 -29.26 -20.54 -3.58
CA ARG A 515 -30.68 -20.81 -3.92
C ARG A 515 -30.79 -21.75 -5.10
N TYR A 516 -30.04 -21.50 -6.18
CA TYR A 516 -30.02 -22.37 -7.35
C TYR A 516 -29.65 -23.81 -6.98
N VAL A 517 -28.58 -24.01 -6.20
CA VAL A 517 -28.12 -25.34 -5.75
C VAL A 517 -29.17 -26.03 -4.88
N ARG A 518 -29.82 -25.31 -3.95
CA ARG A 518 -30.86 -25.89 -3.10
C ARG A 518 -32.08 -26.36 -3.88
N THR A 519 -32.41 -25.68 -4.99
CA THR A 519 -33.56 -26.01 -5.83
C THR A 519 -33.25 -27.06 -6.89
N HIS A 520 -32.11 -26.96 -7.57
CA HIS A 520 -31.80 -27.76 -8.76
C HIS A 520 -30.81 -28.91 -8.49
N GLU A 521 -30.04 -28.83 -7.40
CA GLU A 521 -28.97 -29.78 -7.07
C GLU A 521 -29.07 -30.25 -5.59
N PRO A 522 -30.22 -30.82 -5.17
CA PRO A 522 -30.51 -31.10 -3.76
C PRO A 522 -29.59 -32.17 -3.13
N SER A 523 -28.84 -32.91 -3.95
CA SER A 523 -27.81 -33.86 -3.50
C SER A 523 -26.57 -33.16 -2.91
N ILE A 524 -26.33 -31.89 -3.24
CA ILE A 524 -25.23 -31.12 -2.69
C ILE A 524 -25.56 -30.69 -1.26
N ASN A 525 -24.66 -30.97 -0.32
CA ASN A 525 -24.78 -30.55 1.07
C ASN A 525 -24.45 -29.04 1.23
N ALA A 526 -25.40 -28.18 0.84
CA ALA A 526 -25.22 -26.74 0.79
C ALA A 526 -25.64 -26.03 2.09
N TRP A 527 -24.79 -25.10 2.57
CA TRP A 527 -25.00 -24.29 3.77
C TRP A 527 -24.66 -22.82 3.49
N PHE A 528 -25.42 -21.89 4.08
CA PHE A 528 -25.16 -20.45 3.95
C PHE A 528 -24.68 -19.88 5.29
N VAL A 529 -23.57 -19.14 5.27
CA VAL A 529 -22.95 -18.56 6.47
C VAL A 529 -23.23 -17.06 6.51
N LEU A 530 -23.81 -16.61 7.63
CA LEU A 530 -24.19 -15.21 7.83
C LEU A 530 -24.18 -14.86 9.32
N ASP A 531 -23.95 -13.60 9.68
CA ASP A 531 -24.15 -13.13 11.05
C ASP A 531 -25.66 -13.13 11.39
N LYS A 532 -26.03 -13.64 12.57
CA LYS A 532 -27.44 -13.70 13.01
C LYS A 532 -28.05 -12.32 13.22
N ARG A 533 -27.21 -11.29 13.37
CA ARG A 533 -27.62 -9.89 13.50
C ARG A 533 -27.91 -9.23 12.15
N SER A 534 -27.58 -9.91 11.04
CA SER A 534 -27.89 -9.40 9.70
C SER A 534 -29.41 -9.39 9.47
N PRO A 535 -29.98 -8.33 8.85
CA PRO A 535 -31.37 -8.35 8.42
C PRO A 535 -31.68 -9.48 7.42
N ASP A 536 -30.68 -9.88 6.62
CA ASP A 536 -30.81 -10.97 5.66
C ASP A 536 -30.99 -12.34 6.31
N TRP A 537 -30.57 -12.50 7.58
CA TRP A 537 -30.80 -13.74 8.31
C TRP A 537 -32.30 -14.01 8.48
N ALA A 538 -33.06 -12.98 8.86
CA ALA A 538 -34.50 -13.07 9.02
C ALA A 538 -35.20 -13.32 7.67
N ARG A 539 -34.76 -12.61 6.62
CA ARG A 539 -35.25 -12.79 5.24
C ARG A 539 -35.05 -14.22 4.74
N LEU A 540 -33.82 -14.74 4.79
CA LEU A 540 -33.50 -16.10 4.37
C LEU A 540 -34.22 -17.17 5.19
N THR A 541 -34.44 -16.92 6.49
CA THR A 541 -35.23 -17.81 7.33
C THR A 541 -36.69 -17.87 6.85
N LYS A 542 -37.29 -16.71 6.55
CA LYS A 542 -38.66 -16.60 6.01
C LYS A 542 -38.78 -17.26 4.63
N ASP A 543 -37.72 -17.21 3.82
CA ASP A 543 -37.65 -17.86 2.52
C ASP A 543 -37.45 -19.39 2.61
N GLY A 544 -37.45 -19.96 3.82
CA GLY A 544 -37.41 -21.40 4.05
C GLY A 544 -36.00 -22.00 4.20
N PHE A 545 -34.96 -21.18 4.36
CA PHE A 545 -33.57 -21.64 4.49
C PHE A 545 -33.06 -21.70 5.94
N GLY A 546 -33.91 -21.45 6.93
CA GLY A 546 -33.47 -21.31 8.34
C GLY A 546 -32.70 -22.51 8.91
N ASP A 547 -32.99 -23.73 8.44
CA ASP A 547 -32.28 -24.97 8.82
C ASP A 547 -30.90 -25.10 8.14
N ARG A 548 -30.64 -24.30 7.10
CA ARG A 548 -29.38 -24.25 6.32
C ARG A 548 -28.53 -23.01 6.58
N LEU A 549 -28.96 -22.14 7.51
CA LEU A 549 -28.17 -20.99 7.95
C LEU A 549 -27.24 -21.32 9.11
N VAL A 550 -25.99 -20.84 9.05
CA VAL A 550 -25.01 -21.01 10.13
C VAL A 550 -24.40 -19.68 10.53
N HIS A 551 -24.42 -19.39 11.84
CA HIS A 551 -23.90 -18.14 12.38
C HIS A 551 -22.37 -18.06 12.26
N TYR A 552 -21.85 -17.07 11.53
CA TYR A 552 -20.40 -16.83 11.40
C TYR A 552 -19.72 -16.72 12.77
N GLY A 553 -18.54 -17.33 12.94
CA GLY A 553 -17.76 -17.29 14.18
C GLY A 553 -18.26 -18.22 15.31
N SER A 554 -19.43 -18.84 15.16
CA SER A 554 -19.94 -19.82 16.13
C SER A 554 -19.18 -21.15 16.10
N THR A 555 -19.29 -21.96 17.16
CA THR A 555 -18.73 -23.32 17.18
C THR A 555 -19.30 -24.20 16.07
N ARG A 556 -20.60 -24.04 15.74
CA ARG A 556 -21.25 -24.76 14.64
C ARG A 556 -20.63 -24.39 13.29
N TRP A 557 -20.38 -23.10 13.06
CA TRP A 557 -19.65 -22.62 11.88
C TRP A 557 -18.24 -23.22 11.81
N THR A 558 -17.52 -23.24 12.92
CA THR A 558 -16.17 -23.83 12.94
C THR A 558 -16.20 -25.32 12.60
N VAL A 559 -17.18 -26.07 13.10
CA VAL A 559 -17.37 -27.49 12.74
C VAL A 559 -17.74 -27.65 11.27
N LEU A 560 -18.66 -26.83 10.73
CA LEU A 560 -19.00 -26.80 9.29
C LEU A 560 -17.74 -26.58 8.44
N MET A 561 -16.91 -25.60 8.79
CA MET A 561 -15.69 -25.28 8.04
C MET A 561 -14.66 -26.41 8.05
N LEU A 562 -14.59 -27.20 9.13
CA LEU A 562 -13.70 -28.38 9.20
C LEU A 562 -14.16 -29.53 8.29
N HIS A 563 -15.42 -29.53 7.83
CA HIS A 563 -15.97 -30.48 6.86
C HIS A 563 -16.28 -29.84 5.50
N THR A 564 -16.01 -28.54 5.35
CA THR A 564 -16.24 -27.82 4.11
C THR A 564 -15.25 -28.29 3.07
N ARG A 565 -15.77 -28.68 1.91
CA ARG A 565 -14.99 -29.03 0.73
C ARG A 565 -14.82 -27.81 -0.16
N HIS A 566 -15.91 -27.09 -0.43
CA HIS A 566 -15.93 -25.86 -1.22
C HIS A 566 -16.42 -24.68 -0.39
N LEU A 567 -15.59 -23.66 -0.24
CA LEU A 567 -15.99 -22.36 0.29
C LEU A 567 -16.19 -21.41 -0.89
N ILE A 568 -17.41 -20.96 -1.09
CA ILE A 568 -17.84 -20.21 -2.28
C ILE A 568 -18.29 -18.82 -1.83
N SER A 569 -17.67 -17.76 -2.36
CA SER A 569 -17.97 -16.40 -1.93
C SER A 569 -17.88 -15.35 -3.03
N SER A 570 -18.76 -14.35 -2.96
CA SER A 570 -18.74 -13.13 -3.79
C SER A 570 -17.61 -12.16 -3.43
N HIS A 571 -17.04 -12.30 -2.22
CA HIS A 571 -15.95 -11.46 -1.72
C HIS A 571 -14.71 -12.28 -1.38
N VAL A 572 -13.54 -11.65 -1.41
CA VAL A 572 -12.23 -12.29 -1.16
C VAL A 572 -11.43 -11.59 -0.06
N ASP A 573 -12.13 -10.88 0.81
CA ASP A 573 -11.55 -10.37 2.05
C ASP A 573 -11.19 -11.51 2.99
N ARG A 574 -10.35 -11.21 3.99
CA ARG A 574 -9.76 -12.24 4.87
C ARG A 574 -10.82 -13.09 5.57
N ALA A 575 -11.97 -12.52 5.92
CA ALA A 575 -13.05 -13.25 6.57
C ALA A 575 -13.71 -14.31 5.66
N GLN A 576 -13.59 -14.18 4.34
CA GLN A 576 -14.29 -15.01 3.34
C GLN A 576 -13.40 -16.10 2.77
N HIS A 577 -12.10 -15.86 2.58
CA HIS A 577 -11.19 -16.88 2.01
C HIS A 577 -10.35 -17.60 3.08
N ASP A 578 -9.88 -16.87 4.10
CA ASP A 578 -8.95 -17.35 5.14
C ASP A 578 -9.39 -16.90 6.57
N PRO A 579 -10.63 -17.24 6.99
CA PRO A 579 -11.19 -16.77 8.26
C PRO A 579 -10.37 -17.22 9.47
N GLN A 580 -10.07 -16.26 10.35
CA GLN A 580 -9.55 -16.56 11.68
C GLN A 580 -10.68 -17.07 12.59
N PRO A 581 -10.45 -18.05 13.48
CA PRO A 581 -9.16 -18.62 13.87
C PRO A 581 -8.69 -19.84 13.06
N LEU A 582 -9.45 -20.32 12.07
CA LEU A 582 -9.21 -21.61 11.39
C LEU A 582 -7.81 -21.71 10.78
N VAL A 583 -7.34 -20.64 10.14
CA VAL A 583 -5.98 -20.59 9.56
C VAL A 583 -4.85 -20.59 10.60
N TRP A 584 -5.12 -20.33 11.87
CA TRP A 584 -4.14 -20.51 12.96
C TRP A 584 -4.02 -21.97 13.40
N TRP A 585 -5.02 -22.80 13.10
CA TRP A 585 -5.06 -24.21 13.48
C TRP A 585 -4.35 -25.12 12.47
N GLY A 586 -4.04 -24.62 11.27
CA GLY A 586 -3.32 -25.37 10.25
C GLY A 586 -3.55 -24.81 8.84
N PRO A 587 -3.01 -25.50 7.81
CA PRO A 587 -3.28 -25.14 6.43
C PRO A 587 -4.77 -25.28 6.12
N ARG A 588 -5.25 -24.46 5.19
CA ARG A 588 -6.62 -24.49 4.67
C ARG A 588 -6.94 -25.86 4.07
N THR A 589 -8.11 -26.40 4.41
CA THR A 589 -8.56 -27.75 3.97
C THR A 589 -9.65 -27.72 2.90
N TRP A 590 -10.13 -26.55 2.50
CA TRP A 590 -11.15 -26.36 1.48
C TRP A 590 -10.58 -25.72 0.21
N ASP A 591 -11.29 -25.90 -0.90
CA ASP A 591 -11.10 -25.14 -2.13
C ASP A 591 -11.95 -23.86 -2.07
N PHE A 592 -11.35 -22.74 -2.41
CA PHE A 592 -12.00 -21.43 -2.39
C PHE A 592 -12.39 -21.00 -3.81
N THR A 593 -13.68 -20.77 -4.01
CA THR A 593 -14.26 -20.23 -5.24
C THR A 593 -14.62 -18.76 -5.04
N PHE A 594 -13.99 -17.89 -5.83
CA PHE A 594 -14.29 -16.47 -5.87
C PHE A 594 -15.30 -16.17 -6.99
N LEU A 595 -16.52 -15.81 -6.60
CA LEU A 595 -17.64 -15.49 -7.51
C LEU A 595 -17.66 -14.05 -7.99
N GLN A 596 -16.87 -13.18 -7.34
CA GLN A 596 -16.90 -11.73 -7.50
C GLN A 596 -18.20 -11.05 -7.05
N HIS A 597 -18.18 -9.72 -6.99
CA HIS A 597 -19.33 -8.85 -6.64
C HIS A 597 -19.58 -7.78 -7.73
N GLY A 598 -19.01 -7.97 -8.91
CA GLY A 598 -19.10 -7.10 -10.07
C GLY A 598 -18.06 -7.50 -11.10
N VAL A 599 -18.21 -7.03 -12.34
CA VAL A 599 -17.22 -7.26 -13.39
C VAL A 599 -15.96 -6.47 -13.05
N ILE A 600 -14.81 -7.13 -13.04
CA ILE A 600 -13.50 -6.48 -12.93
C ILE A 600 -13.19 -5.83 -14.28
N LYS A 601 -13.06 -4.51 -14.25
CA LYS A 601 -12.74 -3.66 -15.41
C LYS A 601 -11.39 -2.94 -15.26
N ASP A 602 -10.91 -2.80 -14.02
CA ASP A 602 -9.65 -2.12 -13.66
C ASP A 602 -8.63 -3.16 -13.18
N ASP A 603 -7.33 -2.83 -13.22
CA ASP A 603 -6.27 -3.68 -12.69
C ASP A 603 -6.25 -3.63 -11.16
N ILE A 604 -6.73 -4.72 -10.55
CA ILE A 604 -6.67 -4.98 -9.10
C ILE A 604 -5.78 -6.20 -8.77
N SER A 605 -4.89 -6.56 -9.70
CA SER A 605 -4.03 -7.74 -9.60
C SER A 605 -3.12 -7.71 -8.37
N ARG A 606 -2.63 -6.53 -7.95
CA ARG A 606 -1.81 -6.40 -6.73
C ARG A 606 -2.51 -6.91 -5.48
N TRP A 607 -3.84 -6.78 -5.40
CA TRP A 607 -4.63 -7.32 -4.31
C TRP A 607 -4.97 -8.80 -4.50
N LEU A 608 -5.47 -9.17 -5.68
CA LEU A 608 -5.92 -10.55 -5.95
C LEU A 608 -4.76 -11.55 -6.00
N ASN A 609 -3.57 -11.13 -6.45
CA ASN A 609 -2.38 -11.98 -6.47
C ASN A 609 -1.91 -12.41 -5.07
N THR A 610 -2.30 -11.70 -4.00
CA THR A 610 -1.97 -12.10 -2.62
C THR A 610 -2.90 -13.21 -2.10
N LYS A 611 -3.97 -13.53 -2.83
CA LYS A 611 -5.01 -14.47 -2.40
C LYS A 611 -4.73 -15.86 -2.96
N ARG A 612 -5.21 -16.89 -2.25
CA ARG A 612 -5.24 -18.28 -2.73
C ARG A 612 -6.65 -18.59 -3.23
N ILE A 613 -6.84 -18.51 -4.54
CA ILE A 613 -8.11 -18.76 -5.22
C ILE A 613 -7.94 -20.01 -6.09
N ASP A 614 -8.78 -21.02 -5.90
CA ASP A 614 -8.70 -22.29 -6.64
C ASP A 614 -9.66 -22.29 -7.84
N LEU A 615 -10.75 -21.52 -7.76
CA LEU A 615 -11.62 -21.18 -8.89
C LEU A 615 -11.95 -19.69 -8.87
N PHE A 616 -11.58 -18.98 -9.94
CA PHE A 616 -11.87 -17.57 -10.16
C PHE A 616 -12.93 -17.47 -11.25
N VAL A 617 -14.16 -17.15 -10.88
CA VAL A 617 -15.23 -16.86 -11.85
C VAL A 617 -14.94 -15.55 -12.55
N THR A 618 -15.09 -15.50 -13.86
CA THR A 618 -15.09 -14.29 -14.70
C THR A 618 -16.38 -14.24 -15.51
N SER A 619 -16.75 -13.05 -15.96
CA SER A 619 -18.09 -12.73 -16.43
C SER A 619 -18.16 -12.19 -17.86
N THR A 620 -17.09 -11.57 -18.36
CA THR A 620 -17.00 -11.10 -19.74
C THR A 620 -15.72 -11.61 -20.41
N PRO A 621 -15.67 -11.75 -21.74
CA PRO A 621 -14.44 -12.16 -22.43
C PRO A 621 -13.26 -11.21 -22.17
N GLY A 622 -13.50 -9.88 -22.14
CA GLY A 622 -12.47 -8.89 -21.85
C GLY A 622 -11.89 -9.02 -20.45
N GLU A 623 -12.75 -9.21 -19.44
CA GLU A 623 -12.31 -9.51 -18.07
C GLU A 623 -11.56 -10.83 -17.98
N HIS A 624 -12.05 -11.86 -18.67
CA HIS A 624 -11.39 -13.17 -18.66
C HIS A 624 -9.97 -13.06 -19.21
N GLU A 625 -9.81 -12.39 -20.36
CA GLU A 625 -8.52 -12.16 -20.99
C GLU A 625 -7.61 -11.29 -20.13
N SER A 626 -8.13 -10.27 -19.44
CA SER A 626 -7.30 -9.47 -18.53
C SER A 626 -6.77 -10.27 -17.34
N VAL A 627 -7.50 -11.30 -16.90
CA VAL A 627 -7.06 -12.19 -15.82
C VAL A 627 -6.09 -13.28 -16.32
N VAL A 628 -6.35 -13.91 -17.47
CA VAL A 628 -5.58 -15.09 -17.94
C VAL A 628 -4.52 -14.79 -18.99
N GLY A 629 -4.68 -13.71 -19.75
CA GLY A 629 -3.83 -13.32 -20.87
C GLY A 629 -2.41 -12.95 -20.48
N ASP A 630 -1.52 -13.02 -21.45
CA ASP A 630 -0.12 -12.62 -21.28
C ASP A 630 0.01 -11.10 -21.10
N ASP A 631 1.12 -10.68 -20.49
CA ASP A 631 1.45 -9.28 -20.20
C ASP A 631 0.41 -8.51 -19.37
N THR A 632 -0.46 -9.23 -18.66
CA THR A 632 -1.36 -8.69 -17.62
C THR A 632 -0.69 -8.77 -16.25
N GLY A 633 -1.22 -8.05 -15.23
CA GLY A 633 -0.67 -8.09 -13.87
C GLY A 633 -1.04 -9.34 -13.07
N TYR A 634 -2.07 -10.08 -13.50
CA TYR A 634 -2.64 -11.21 -12.76
C TYR A 634 -1.79 -12.48 -12.86
N LYS A 635 -1.71 -13.24 -11.77
CA LYS A 635 -1.00 -14.54 -11.70
C LYS A 635 -1.83 -15.75 -12.14
N PHE A 636 -3.13 -15.55 -12.39
CA PHE A 636 -4.07 -16.64 -12.63
C PHE A 636 -4.04 -17.07 -14.10
N THR A 637 -4.18 -18.36 -14.35
CA THR A 637 -4.22 -18.93 -15.71
C THR A 637 -5.63 -19.41 -16.03
N THR A 638 -5.82 -19.94 -17.24
CA THR A 638 -7.04 -20.66 -17.64
C THR A 638 -7.33 -21.88 -16.77
N LYS A 639 -6.38 -22.36 -15.93
CA LYS A 639 -6.64 -23.42 -14.96
C LYS A 639 -7.59 -22.97 -13.86
N GLU A 640 -7.29 -21.82 -13.26
CA GLU A 640 -8.03 -21.25 -12.12
C GLU A 640 -9.19 -20.38 -12.56
N ALA A 641 -9.01 -19.53 -13.57
CA ALA A 641 -10.04 -18.60 -14.02
C ALA A 641 -10.96 -19.25 -15.06
N LYS A 642 -12.28 -19.02 -14.93
CA LYS A 642 -13.30 -19.58 -15.82
C LYS A 642 -14.32 -18.51 -16.21
N LEU A 643 -14.60 -18.38 -17.51
CA LEU A 643 -15.66 -17.53 -18.02
C LEU A 643 -17.00 -18.26 -17.85
N VAL A 644 -17.74 -17.92 -16.80
CA VAL A 644 -19.04 -18.56 -16.48
C VAL A 644 -20.18 -17.57 -16.27
N GLY A 645 -19.89 -16.28 -16.15
CA GLY A 645 -20.87 -15.24 -15.84
C GLY A 645 -21.11 -15.10 -14.33
N LEU A 646 -21.73 -13.99 -13.93
CA LEU A 646 -22.11 -13.75 -12.53
C LEU A 646 -23.45 -14.44 -12.22
N ALA A 647 -23.51 -15.25 -11.17
CA ALA A 647 -24.73 -15.96 -10.77
C ALA A 647 -25.96 -15.03 -10.59
N ARG A 648 -25.74 -13.79 -10.16
CA ARG A 648 -26.81 -12.79 -10.01
C ARG A 648 -27.39 -12.28 -11.33
N PHE A 649 -26.67 -12.45 -12.45
CA PHE A 649 -27.14 -12.01 -13.77
C PHE A 649 -28.31 -12.83 -14.31
N ASP A 650 -28.47 -14.08 -13.88
CA ASP A 650 -29.64 -14.90 -14.24
C ASP A 650 -30.92 -14.20 -13.79
N ARG A 651 -30.98 -13.79 -12.51
CA ARG A 651 -32.09 -13.01 -11.96
C ARG A 651 -32.21 -11.63 -12.61
N LEU A 652 -31.10 -10.92 -12.79
CA LEU A 652 -31.13 -9.58 -13.36
C LEU A 652 -31.79 -9.58 -14.74
N ARG A 653 -31.48 -10.58 -15.57
CA ARG A 653 -32.13 -10.80 -16.87
C ARG A 653 -33.63 -11.04 -16.74
N GLU A 654 -34.04 -11.92 -15.83
CA GLU A 654 -35.47 -12.19 -15.57
C GLU A 654 -36.22 -10.90 -15.20
N LEU A 655 -35.65 -10.10 -14.28
CA LEU A 655 -36.23 -8.82 -13.87
C LEU A 655 -36.26 -7.81 -15.03
N GLY A 656 -35.18 -7.71 -15.79
CA GLY A 656 -35.09 -6.82 -16.95
C GLY A 656 -36.13 -7.15 -18.03
N ALA A 657 -36.36 -8.43 -18.29
CA ALA A 657 -37.38 -8.92 -19.22
C ALA A 657 -38.81 -8.73 -18.69
N ALA A 658 -39.02 -8.90 -17.38
CA ALA A 658 -40.31 -8.69 -16.74
C ALA A 658 -40.70 -7.21 -16.59
N THR A 659 -39.76 -6.27 -16.77
CA THR A 659 -39.99 -4.82 -16.57
C THR A 659 -40.13 -4.08 -17.91
N PRO A 660 -41.37 -3.81 -18.38
CA PRO A 660 -41.61 -3.11 -19.63
C PRO A 660 -41.21 -1.62 -19.55
N PRO A 661 -40.99 -0.93 -20.68
CA PRO A 661 -40.58 0.48 -20.70
C PRO A 661 -41.46 1.44 -19.87
N ALA A 662 -42.76 1.16 -19.77
CA ALA A 662 -43.69 1.97 -18.96
C ALA A 662 -43.43 1.89 -17.45
N GLN A 663 -42.78 0.83 -16.96
CA GLN A 663 -42.41 0.64 -15.56
C GLN A 663 -40.94 1.05 -15.29
N ARG A 664 -40.23 1.53 -16.30
CA ARG A 664 -38.87 2.06 -16.16
C ARG A 664 -38.94 3.53 -15.77
N ASP A 665 -39.18 3.78 -14.50
CA ASP A 665 -39.51 5.11 -13.96
C ASP A 665 -38.32 5.85 -13.34
N LEU A 666 -37.13 5.22 -13.24
CA LEU A 666 -35.99 5.82 -12.53
C LEU A 666 -34.90 6.38 -13.46
N ILE A 667 -34.41 7.59 -13.18
CA ILE A 667 -33.05 8.01 -13.55
C ILE A 667 -32.17 7.65 -12.35
N LEU A 668 -31.51 6.49 -12.42
CA LEU A 668 -30.73 5.97 -11.30
C LEU A 668 -29.33 6.58 -11.31
N VAL A 669 -28.97 7.29 -10.25
CA VAL A 669 -27.67 7.96 -10.06
C VAL A 669 -26.90 7.25 -8.96
N ALA A 670 -25.74 6.69 -9.28
CA ALA A 670 -24.91 5.96 -8.30
C ALA A 670 -23.42 6.27 -8.48
N PRO A 671 -22.86 7.23 -7.72
CA PRO A 671 -21.44 7.56 -7.77
C PRO A 671 -20.58 6.57 -6.97
N THR A 672 -19.34 6.37 -7.42
CA THR A 672 -18.33 5.61 -6.69
C THR A 672 -17.72 6.47 -5.59
N TRP A 673 -17.35 5.87 -4.45
CA TRP A 673 -16.64 6.59 -3.38
C TRP A 673 -15.22 6.99 -3.80
N ARG A 674 -14.59 7.92 -3.07
CA ARG A 674 -13.19 8.30 -3.28
C ARG A 674 -12.36 8.01 -2.03
N SER A 675 -11.24 7.31 -2.22
CA SER A 675 -10.33 6.91 -1.14
C SER A 675 -9.67 8.07 -0.43
N TRP A 676 -9.41 9.17 -1.14
CA TRP A 676 -8.83 10.38 -0.54
C TRP A 676 -9.82 11.21 0.28
N LEU A 677 -11.12 10.93 0.20
CA LEU A 677 -12.16 11.56 1.03
C LEU A 677 -12.45 10.76 2.32
N MET A 678 -11.88 9.56 2.46
CA MET A 678 -12.01 8.74 3.66
C MET A 678 -11.01 9.17 4.73
N SER A 679 -11.41 9.00 5.99
CA SER A 679 -10.60 9.21 7.17
C SER A 679 -9.35 8.34 7.13
N LYS A 680 -8.22 8.97 7.40
CA LYS A 680 -6.92 8.31 7.59
C LYS A 680 -6.64 8.02 9.07
N ASP A 681 -7.61 8.21 9.97
CA ASP A 681 -7.43 7.95 11.41
C ASP A 681 -7.18 6.46 11.64
N PRO A 682 -6.01 6.06 12.18
CA PRO A 682 -5.70 4.66 12.46
C PRO A 682 -6.61 4.02 13.53
N ARG A 683 -7.43 4.80 14.24
CA ARG A 683 -8.47 4.33 15.16
C ARG A 683 -9.80 4.04 14.47
N ASP A 684 -9.98 4.48 13.22
CA ASP A 684 -11.11 4.07 12.41
C ASP A 684 -10.95 2.61 12.00
N VAL A 685 -11.54 1.73 12.81
CA VAL A 685 -11.50 0.27 12.61
C VAL A 685 -12.29 -0.16 11.38
N THR A 686 -13.15 0.71 10.84
CA THR A 686 -13.91 0.45 9.61
C THR A 686 -13.12 0.85 8.36
N GLY A 687 -12.21 1.82 8.47
CA GLY A 687 -11.47 2.39 7.33
C GLY A 687 -12.35 3.12 6.32
N HIS A 688 -13.57 3.51 6.72
CA HIS A 688 -14.63 4.00 5.84
C HIS A 688 -15.36 5.23 6.40
N SER A 689 -14.90 5.82 7.50
CA SER A 689 -15.48 7.07 8.00
C SER A 689 -15.09 8.23 7.07
N LEU A 690 -16.03 9.06 6.67
CA LEU A 690 -15.75 10.27 5.88
C LEU A 690 -15.12 11.36 6.74
N VAL A 691 -14.24 12.18 6.14
CA VAL A 691 -13.86 13.47 6.72
C VAL A 691 -14.88 14.50 6.24
N THR A 692 -15.95 14.71 7.03
CA THR A 692 -17.10 15.54 6.61
C THR A 692 -16.74 16.98 6.29
N ALA A 693 -15.76 17.57 6.99
CA ALA A 693 -15.30 18.94 6.72
C ALA A 693 -14.70 19.12 5.31
N ASP A 694 -13.94 18.13 4.84
CA ASP A 694 -13.27 18.16 3.53
C ASP A 694 -14.22 17.72 2.40
N PHE A 695 -15.23 16.92 2.71
CA PHE A 695 -16.16 16.37 1.73
C PHE A 695 -16.94 17.47 1.00
N PHE A 696 -17.61 18.37 1.72
CA PHE A 696 -18.47 19.39 1.10
C PHE A 696 -17.71 20.45 0.28
N GLN A 697 -16.40 20.61 0.54
CA GLN A 697 -15.52 21.50 -0.23
C GLN A 697 -14.84 20.79 -1.41
N SER A 698 -15.02 19.48 -1.54
CA SER A 698 -14.37 18.69 -2.58
C SER A 698 -15.01 18.90 -3.95
N GLU A 699 -14.19 18.75 -4.99
CA GLU A 699 -14.64 18.67 -6.38
C GLU A 699 -15.70 17.57 -6.58
N PHE A 700 -15.58 16.46 -5.85
CA PHE A 700 -16.56 15.38 -5.86
C PHE A 700 -17.95 15.84 -5.41
N ALA A 701 -18.04 16.52 -4.28
CA ALA A 701 -19.31 17.03 -3.77
C ALA A 701 -19.86 18.14 -4.67
N SER A 702 -19.00 19.05 -5.14
CA SER A 702 -19.40 20.14 -6.04
C SER A 702 -20.06 19.61 -7.31
N ASN A 703 -19.45 18.61 -7.96
CA ASN A 703 -19.96 18.04 -9.21
C ASN A 703 -21.22 17.18 -8.98
N TRP A 704 -21.20 16.22 -8.05
CA TRP A 704 -22.34 15.32 -7.86
C TRP A 704 -23.56 16.00 -7.25
N LEU A 705 -23.37 16.86 -6.24
CA LEU A 705 -24.50 17.61 -5.68
C LEU A 705 -24.97 18.69 -6.67
N GLY A 706 -24.05 19.29 -7.44
CA GLY A 706 -24.41 20.18 -8.54
C GLY A 706 -25.31 19.50 -9.57
N PHE A 707 -24.94 18.29 -10.02
CA PHE A 707 -25.74 17.50 -10.95
C PHE A 707 -27.14 17.20 -10.39
N LEU A 708 -27.24 16.74 -9.13
CA LEU A 708 -28.52 16.45 -8.46
C LEU A 708 -29.37 17.72 -8.24
N LYS A 709 -28.75 18.89 -8.12
CA LYS A 709 -29.41 20.19 -7.92
C LYS A 709 -29.76 20.93 -9.21
N SER A 710 -29.39 20.41 -10.38
CA SER A 710 -29.63 21.06 -11.67
C SER A 710 -31.12 21.26 -11.96
N ASP A 711 -31.48 22.48 -12.36
CA ASP A 711 -32.83 22.81 -12.82
C ASP A 711 -33.18 22.11 -14.13
N GLU A 712 -32.19 21.88 -15.00
CA GLU A 712 -32.29 21.12 -16.24
C GLU A 712 -32.63 19.66 -15.94
N LEU A 713 -31.94 19.02 -14.99
CA LEU A 713 -32.25 17.66 -14.56
C LEU A 713 -33.68 17.57 -14.02
N ALA A 714 -34.07 18.52 -13.16
CA ALA A 714 -35.42 18.58 -12.61
C ALA A 714 -36.50 18.79 -13.69
N ARG A 715 -36.22 19.60 -14.71
CA ARG A 715 -37.10 19.78 -15.87
C ARG A 715 -37.19 18.50 -16.70
N LEU A 716 -36.07 17.86 -17.00
CA LEU A 716 -36.00 16.62 -17.78
C LEU A 716 -36.76 15.48 -17.11
N ALA A 717 -36.55 15.28 -15.80
CA ALA A 717 -37.24 14.27 -15.01
C ALA A 717 -38.77 14.49 -15.05
N ARG A 718 -39.23 15.74 -14.84
CA ARG A 718 -40.66 16.09 -14.92
C ARG A 718 -41.26 15.89 -16.30
N SER A 719 -40.59 16.37 -17.36
CA SER A 719 -41.11 16.26 -18.73
C SER A 719 -41.16 14.83 -19.24
N SER A 720 -40.30 13.95 -18.71
CA SER A 720 -40.25 12.53 -19.07
C SER A 720 -41.01 11.61 -18.12
N GLY A 721 -41.61 12.16 -17.06
CA GLY A 721 -42.33 11.39 -16.04
C GLY A 721 -41.43 10.40 -15.28
N LYS A 722 -40.15 10.75 -15.08
CA LYS A 722 -39.17 9.92 -14.37
C LYS A 722 -38.85 10.52 -12.99
N THR A 723 -38.44 9.66 -12.06
CA THR A 723 -37.93 10.03 -10.75
C THR A 723 -36.41 9.96 -10.75
N VAL A 724 -35.74 11.01 -10.28
CA VAL A 724 -34.29 10.96 -10.05
C VAL A 724 -34.04 10.20 -8.75
N ALA A 725 -33.37 9.07 -8.82
CA ALA A 725 -33.10 8.21 -7.68
C ALA A 725 -31.61 8.15 -7.38
N PHE A 726 -31.20 8.61 -6.19
CA PHE A 726 -29.82 8.70 -5.78
C PHE A 726 -29.44 7.56 -4.86
N LEU A 727 -28.59 6.65 -5.34
CA LEU A 727 -28.06 5.50 -4.61
C LEU A 727 -26.56 5.69 -4.34
N PRO A 728 -26.17 6.40 -3.26
CA PRO A 728 -24.76 6.61 -2.95
C PRO A 728 -24.11 5.30 -2.49
N HIS A 729 -22.84 5.09 -2.86
CA HIS A 729 -22.03 3.95 -2.42
C HIS A 729 -22.15 3.70 -0.90
N PRO A 730 -22.08 2.45 -0.39
CA PRO A 730 -22.22 2.15 1.04
C PRO A 730 -21.37 3.02 1.99
N ASN A 731 -20.15 3.39 1.59
CA ASN A 731 -19.27 4.28 2.37
C ASN A 731 -19.76 5.74 2.46
N LEU A 732 -20.66 6.16 1.57
CA LEU A 732 -21.30 7.49 1.55
C LEU A 732 -22.68 7.48 2.22
N GLN A 733 -23.27 6.30 2.48
CA GLN A 733 -24.57 6.17 3.15
C GLN A 733 -24.62 6.85 4.54
N PRO A 734 -23.57 6.83 5.38
CA PRO A 734 -23.63 7.45 6.70
C PRO A 734 -23.88 8.96 6.69
N ILE A 735 -23.55 9.66 5.60
CA ILE A 735 -23.76 11.11 5.47
C ILE A 735 -24.99 11.45 4.63
N LEU A 736 -25.77 10.46 4.17
CA LEU A 736 -26.89 10.67 3.27
C LEU A 736 -27.95 11.62 3.86
N ASP A 737 -28.21 11.49 5.16
CA ASP A 737 -29.15 12.37 5.90
C ASP A 737 -28.59 13.80 6.09
N GLU A 738 -27.29 13.99 5.94
CA GLU A 738 -26.62 15.30 6.00
C GLU A 738 -26.58 16.00 4.62
N LEU A 739 -26.88 15.28 3.54
CA LEU A 739 -26.90 15.85 2.20
C LEU A 739 -28.16 16.70 1.99
N ASP A 740 -27.96 17.96 1.60
CA ASP A 740 -29.04 18.86 1.17
C ASP A 740 -29.55 18.46 -0.22
N LEU A 741 -30.33 17.38 -0.29
CA LEU A 741 -30.91 16.84 -1.53
C LEU A 741 -32.21 17.59 -1.89
N PRO A 742 -32.40 17.98 -3.17
CA PRO A 742 -33.65 18.58 -3.63
C PRO A 742 -34.85 17.65 -3.49
N ALA A 743 -36.05 18.23 -3.33
CA ALA A 743 -37.30 17.48 -3.22
C ALA A 743 -37.64 16.57 -4.42
N HIS A 744 -37.03 16.80 -5.59
CA HIS A 744 -37.22 15.98 -6.78
C HIS A 744 -36.28 14.76 -6.84
N VAL A 745 -35.33 14.64 -5.90
CA VAL A 745 -34.37 13.55 -5.80
C VAL A 745 -34.80 12.59 -4.69
N GLN A 746 -35.00 11.34 -5.04
CA GLN A 746 -35.32 10.27 -4.10
C GLN A 746 -34.02 9.61 -3.60
N PRO A 747 -33.66 9.70 -2.31
CA PRO A 747 -32.54 8.93 -1.76
C PRO A 747 -32.91 7.44 -1.68
N LEU A 748 -31.96 6.57 -2.05
CA LEU A 748 -32.05 5.10 -1.97
C LEU A 748 -30.92 4.54 -1.11
N THR A 749 -31.13 3.35 -0.57
CA THR A 749 -30.16 2.66 0.30
C THR A 749 -29.85 1.25 -0.19
N PHE A 750 -28.71 0.72 0.26
CA PHE A 750 -28.39 -0.70 0.03
C PHE A 750 -29.03 -1.63 1.09
N HIS A 751 -29.62 -1.07 2.15
CA HIS A 751 -30.07 -1.84 3.30
C HIS A 751 -31.58 -2.12 3.24
N GLY A 752 -31.94 -3.40 3.08
CA GLY A 752 -33.34 -3.81 3.05
C GLY A 752 -34.07 -3.54 1.73
N GLU A 753 -33.36 -3.01 0.74
CA GLU A 753 -33.87 -2.77 -0.61
C GLU A 753 -33.22 -3.72 -1.63
N ASP A 754 -33.95 -4.01 -2.71
CA ASP A 754 -33.49 -4.92 -3.77
C ASP A 754 -32.82 -4.12 -4.89
N VAL A 755 -31.49 -4.05 -4.85
CA VAL A 755 -30.71 -3.25 -5.80
C VAL A 755 -30.93 -3.68 -7.25
N GLN A 756 -31.19 -4.96 -7.53
CA GLN A 756 -31.46 -5.43 -8.90
C GLN A 756 -32.79 -4.89 -9.44
N GLN A 757 -33.77 -4.62 -8.58
CA GLN A 757 -35.02 -3.97 -8.97
C GLN A 757 -34.81 -2.51 -9.38
N PHE A 758 -33.87 -1.80 -8.76
CA PHE A 758 -33.55 -0.44 -9.18
C PHE A 758 -33.00 -0.40 -10.60
N PHE A 759 -32.15 -1.37 -10.98
CA PHE A 759 -31.70 -1.51 -12.37
C PHE A 759 -32.82 -1.92 -13.32
N ALA A 760 -33.71 -2.83 -12.90
CA ALA A 760 -34.83 -3.25 -13.73
C ALA A 760 -35.75 -2.07 -14.09
N ARG A 761 -36.03 -1.22 -13.09
CA ARG A 761 -36.83 0.02 -13.16
C ARG A 761 -36.09 1.23 -13.72
N SER A 762 -34.79 1.16 -13.97
CA SER A 762 -34.08 2.31 -14.51
C SER A 762 -34.45 2.54 -15.98
N ALA A 763 -34.69 3.80 -16.32
CA ALA A 763 -34.73 4.29 -17.70
C ALA A 763 -33.33 4.67 -18.18
N ALA A 764 -32.49 5.19 -17.29
CA ALA A 764 -31.06 5.44 -17.51
C ALA A 764 -30.28 5.24 -16.20
N PHE A 765 -28.99 4.93 -16.34
CA PHE A 765 -28.06 4.78 -15.22
C PHE A 765 -26.90 5.78 -15.34
N VAL A 766 -26.80 6.70 -14.40
CA VAL A 766 -25.74 7.71 -14.32
C VAL A 766 -24.74 7.30 -13.24
N THR A 767 -23.47 7.17 -13.61
CA THR A 767 -22.40 6.75 -12.70
C THR A 767 -21.07 7.36 -13.12
N ASP A 768 -19.96 6.99 -12.48
CA ASP A 768 -18.60 7.42 -12.83
C ASP A 768 -17.71 6.22 -13.21
N TYR A 769 -17.15 5.54 -12.21
CA TYR A 769 -16.16 4.48 -12.34
C TYR A 769 -16.68 3.14 -11.81
N SER A 770 -18.00 2.97 -11.74
CA SER A 770 -18.61 1.82 -11.07
C SER A 770 -18.75 0.61 -11.98
N SER A 771 -18.45 -0.58 -11.45
CA SER A 771 -18.78 -1.85 -12.11
C SER A 771 -20.30 -2.09 -12.20
N MET A 772 -21.12 -1.30 -11.48
CA MET A 772 -22.58 -1.30 -11.61
C MET A 772 -23.07 -0.96 -13.03
N ALA A 773 -22.26 -0.26 -13.83
CA ALA A 773 -22.56 0.01 -15.24
C ALA A 773 -22.79 -1.28 -16.03
N PHE A 774 -22.09 -2.36 -15.68
CA PHE A 774 -22.26 -3.67 -16.32
C PHE A 774 -23.62 -4.29 -16.00
N ASN A 775 -24.20 -4.03 -14.80
CA ASN A 775 -25.55 -4.49 -14.49
C ASN A 775 -26.58 -3.80 -15.41
N ALA A 776 -26.49 -2.47 -15.55
CA ALA A 776 -27.37 -1.69 -16.40
C ALA A 776 -27.25 -2.14 -17.87
N ALA A 777 -26.01 -2.24 -18.37
CA ALA A 777 -25.71 -2.71 -19.72
C ALA A 777 -26.23 -4.12 -20.01
N TYR A 778 -26.10 -5.05 -19.05
CA TYR A 778 -26.52 -6.45 -19.23
C TYR A 778 -28.02 -6.59 -19.59
N ILE A 779 -28.85 -5.65 -19.13
CA ILE A 779 -30.30 -5.59 -19.40
C ILE A 779 -30.70 -4.39 -20.28
N ASP A 780 -29.77 -3.93 -21.13
CA ASP A 780 -29.99 -2.92 -22.17
C ASP A 780 -30.51 -1.58 -21.62
N ARG A 781 -29.93 -1.14 -20.48
CA ARG A 781 -30.20 0.18 -19.90
C ARG A 781 -29.08 1.15 -20.32
N PRO A 782 -29.42 2.32 -20.88
CA PRO A 782 -28.39 3.29 -21.26
C PRO A 782 -27.62 3.75 -20.03
N VAL A 783 -26.30 3.83 -20.18
CA VAL A 783 -25.38 4.32 -19.16
C VAL A 783 -24.91 5.72 -19.53
N LEU A 784 -24.59 6.53 -18.53
CA LEU A 784 -23.84 7.77 -18.67
C LEU A 784 -22.72 7.79 -17.65
N TYR A 785 -21.51 8.12 -18.07
CA TYR A 785 -20.35 8.25 -17.20
C TYR A 785 -20.04 9.73 -16.95
N PHE A 786 -20.09 10.16 -15.69
CA PHE A 786 -19.70 11.51 -15.28
C PHE A 786 -18.35 11.46 -14.55
N GLN A 787 -17.27 11.85 -15.23
CA GLN A 787 -15.88 11.52 -14.88
C GLN A 787 -14.97 12.76 -14.79
N PHE A 788 -15.34 13.74 -13.98
CA PHE A 788 -14.58 14.98 -13.77
C PHE A 788 -13.18 14.76 -13.17
N ASP A 789 -12.93 13.66 -12.46
CA ASP A 789 -11.66 13.37 -11.76
C ASP A 789 -10.91 12.13 -12.29
N TYR A 790 -11.03 11.85 -13.60
CA TYR A 790 -10.52 10.62 -14.25
C TYR A 790 -9.05 10.34 -13.97
N ASP A 791 -8.19 11.33 -14.22
CA ASP A 791 -6.74 11.18 -14.06
C ASP A 791 -6.36 10.83 -12.62
N ARG A 792 -7.02 11.43 -11.63
CA ARG A 792 -6.73 11.14 -10.22
C ARG A 792 -7.17 9.72 -9.86
N VAL A 793 -8.31 9.26 -10.36
CA VAL A 793 -8.81 7.90 -10.10
C VAL A 793 -7.92 6.84 -10.74
N MET A 794 -7.65 6.95 -12.04
CA MET A 794 -6.99 5.89 -12.82
C MET A 794 -5.47 5.82 -12.61
N ARG A 795 -4.84 6.90 -12.16
CA ARG A 795 -3.40 6.96 -11.87
C ARG A 795 -3.05 6.58 -10.43
N GLY A 796 -3.89 5.79 -9.75
CA GLY A 796 -3.57 5.26 -8.41
C GLY A 796 -4.03 6.11 -7.23
N GLY A 797 -4.86 7.12 -7.46
CA GLY A 797 -5.57 7.83 -6.37
C GLY A 797 -6.67 6.96 -5.76
N HIS A 798 -7.19 5.98 -6.51
CA HIS A 798 -8.22 5.05 -6.10
C HIS A 798 -7.78 3.57 -6.13
N THR A 799 -8.69 2.64 -5.82
CA THR A 799 -8.37 1.21 -5.66
C THR A 799 -8.03 0.47 -6.96
N GLY A 800 -8.53 0.96 -8.10
CA GLY A 800 -8.30 0.39 -9.43
C GLY A 800 -7.39 1.27 -10.27
N ARG A 801 -6.77 0.67 -11.29
CA ARG A 801 -6.00 1.37 -12.33
C ARG A 801 -6.51 0.98 -13.70
N GLU A 802 -6.18 1.81 -14.68
CA GLU A 802 -6.48 1.50 -16.07
C GLU A 802 -5.92 0.12 -16.46
N ASP A 803 -6.76 -0.66 -17.16
CA ASP A 803 -6.46 -2.01 -17.64
C ASP A 803 -7.07 -2.17 -19.04
N TYR A 804 -7.78 -3.28 -19.32
CA TYR A 804 -8.39 -3.51 -20.63
C TYR A 804 -9.57 -2.59 -20.94
N PHE A 805 -10.29 -2.08 -19.94
CA PHE A 805 -11.54 -1.33 -20.14
C PHE A 805 -11.31 0.18 -20.11
N GLN A 806 -11.43 0.82 -21.29
CA GLN A 806 -11.36 2.27 -21.43
C GLN A 806 -12.76 2.84 -21.69
N TYR A 807 -13.25 3.72 -20.83
CA TYR A 807 -14.65 4.20 -20.90
C TYR A 807 -15.02 4.84 -22.25
N GLY A 808 -14.15 5.65 -22.83
CA GLY A 808 -14.41 6.24 -24.15
C GLY A 808 -14.53 5.21 -25.28
N ARG A 809 -13.77 4.11 -25.21
CA ARG A 809 -13.67 3.07 -26.26
C ARG A 809 -14.61 1.88 -26.04
N ASP A 810 -14.77 1.46 -24.79
CA ASP A 810 -15.44 0.22 -24.38
C ASP A 810 -16.68 0.47 -23.51
N GLY A 811 -16.84 1.70 -23.00
CA GLY A 811 -17.98 2.08 -22.17
C GLY A 811 -19.32 1.93 -22.86
N PHE A 812 -20.38 1.75 -22.06
CA PHE A 812 -21.76 1.52 -22.51
C PHE A 812 -22.57 2.81 -22.68
N GLY A 813 -21.89 3.96 -22.72
CA GLY A 813 -22.51 5.27 -22.71
C GLY A 813 -21.51 6.40 -22.90
N PRO A 814 -22.00 7.63 -23.16
CA PRO A 814 -21.16 8.80 -23.27
C PRO A 814 -20.39 9.07 -21.96
N VAL A 815 -19.18 9.60 -22.12
CA VAL A 815 -18.36 10.11 -21.02
C VAL A 815 -18.46 11.63 -21.01
N ALA A 816 -18.88 12.19 -19.89
CA ALA A 816 -18.95 13.61 -19.63
C ALA A 816 -17.93 13.99 -18.55
N GLU A 817 -17.15 15.03 -18.81
CA GLU A 817 -16.14 15.54 -17.86
C GLU A 817 -16.65 16.75 -17.08
N THR A 818 -17.69 17.43 -17.60
CA THR A 818 -18.33 18.58 -16.96
C THR A 818 -19.79 18.29 -16.62
N LEU A 819 -20.33 19.05 -15.66
CA LEU A 819 -21.74 18.97 -15.28
C LEU A 819 -22.67 19.24 -16.47
N GLU A 820 -22.36 20.27 -17.27
CA GLU A 820 -23.14 20.65 -18.45
C GLU A 820 -23.18 19.51 -19.47
N ASP A 821 -22.02 18.92 -19.79
CA ASP A 821 -21.93 17.78 -20.70
C ASP A 821 -22.74 16.57 -20.18
N ALA A 822 -22.75 16.34 -18.87
CA ALA A 822 -23.49 15.23 -18.26
C ALA A 822 -25.01 15.44 -18.40
N ILE A 823 -25.49 16.66 -18.21
CA ILE A 823 -26.91 17.01 -18.41
C ILE A 823 -27.30 16.89 -19.89
N ASP A 824 -26.49 17.42 -20.80
CA ASP A 824 -26.73 17.37 -22.24
C ASP A 824 -26.73 15.94 -22.78
N ALA A 825 -25.78 15.12 -22.34
CA ALA A 825 -25.72 13.72 -22.71
C ALA A 825 -26.94 12.94 -22.19
N LEU A 826 -27.42 13.22 -20.97
CA LEU A 826 -28.66 12.62 -20.47
C LEU A 826 -29.89 13.08 -21.26
N GLY A 827 -29.92 14.35 -21.65
CA GLY A 827 -30.96 14.90 -22.53
C GLY A 827 -31.02 14.20 -23.89
N LYS A 828 -29.87 13.89 -24.49
CA LYS A 828 -29.79 13.09 -25.72
C LYS A 828 -30.32 11.67 -25.53
N VAL A 829 -29.93 11.00 -24.44
CA VAL A 829 -30.46 9.66 -24.09
C VAL A 829 -31.99 9.68 -23.95
N ALA A 830 -32.55 10.73 -23.36
CA ALA A 830 -33.99 10.90 -23.24
C ALA A 830 -34.66 11.14 -24.60
N ALA A 831 -34.07 11.96 -25.47
CA ALA A 831 -34.55 12.22 -26.83
C ALA A 831 -34.55 10.95 -27.69
N ASP A 832 -33.58 10.07 -27.48
CA ASP A 832 -33.47 8.76 -28.14
C ASP A 832 -34.36 7.67 -27.50
N GLY A 833 -35.32 8.08 -26.67
CA GLY A 833 -36.33 7.20 -26.09
C GLY A 833 -35.78 6.27 -25.00
N TRP A 834 -34.75 6.70 -24.27
CA TRP A 834 -34.15 5.94 -23.16
C TRP A 834 -33.54 4.60 -23.59
N ARG A 835 -32.84 4.63 -24.74
CA ARG A 835 -32.13 3.46 -25.29
C ARG A 835 -30.65 3.77 -25.46
N PRO A 836 -29.78 2.75 -25.36
CA PRO A 836 -28.41 2.89 -25.82
C PRO A 836 -28.40 3.32 -27.30
N SER A 837 -27.47 4.22 -27.67
CA SER A 837 -27.19 4.49 -29.08
C SER A 837 -26.68 3.22 -29.77
N ALA A 838 -26.80 3.12 -31.10
CA ALA A 838 -26.33 1.96 -31.86
C ALA A 838 -24.85 1.58 -31.59
N GLU A 839 -23.98 2.57 -31.38
CA GLU A 839 -22.57 2.31 -31.02
C GLU A 839 -22.45 1.61 -29.66
N HIS A 840 -23.05 2.18 -28.60
CA HIS A 840 -23.03 1.60 -27.27
C HIS A 840 -23.74 0.25 -27.21
N ASP A 841 -24.81 0.04 -27.98
CA ASP A 841 -25.51 -1.25 -28.09
C ASP A 841 -24.58 -2.34 -28.65
N ALA A 842 -23.82 -2.04 -29.71
CA ALA A 842 -22.82 -2.95 -30.26
C ALA A 842 -21.69 -3.26 -29.25
N ARG A 843 -21.30 -2.30 -28.41
CA ARG A 843 -20.33 -2.52 -27.32
C ARG A 843 -20.91 -3.45 -26.24
N ILE A 844 -22.18 -3.27 -25.86
CA ILE A 844 -22.88 -4.14 -24.90
C ILE A 844 -22.90 -5.59 -25.43
N ASP A 845 -23.29 -5.80 -26.68
CA ASP A 845 -23.32 -7.14 -27.29
C ASP A 845 -21.95 -7.80 -27.36
N ARG A 846 -20.90 -7.02 -27.68
CA ARG A 846 -19.52 -7.52 -27.67
C ARG A 846 -19.05 -7.91 -26.27
N THR A 847 -19.45 -7.16 -25.25
CA THR A 847 -19.09 -7.45 -23.84
C THR A 847 -19.83 -8.67 -23.29
N PHE A 848 -21.08 -8.87 -23.70
CA PHE A 848 -21.94 -9.97 -23.24
C PHE A 848 -22.42 -10.85 -24.41
N PRO A 849 -21.52 -11.65 -25.02
CA PRO A 849 -21.88 -12.48 -26.17
C PRO A 849 -22.92 -13.55 -25.82
N GLU A 850 -22.98 -13.99 -24.56
CA GLU A 850 -23.95 -14.97 -24.06
C GLU A 850 -24.72 -14.39 -22.87
N ARG A 851 -26.02 -14.16 -23.07
CA ARG A 851 -26.99 -13.70 -22.05
C ARG A 851 -28.10 -14.73 -21.89
N ASP A 852 -27.73 -15.98 -21.64
CA ASP A 852 -28.60 -17.15 -21.70
C ASP A 852 -29.29 -17.51 -20.38
N GLY A 853 -28.95 -16.85 -19.26
CA GLY A 853 -29.49 -17.15 -17.94
C GLY A 853 -28.96 -18.46 -17.34
N GLY A 854 -27.82 -18.95 -17.85
CA GLY A 854 -27.18 -20.18 -17.42
C GLY A 854 -25.98 -19.98 -16.48
N CYS A 855 -25.79 -18.79 -15.89
CA CYS A 855 -24.60 -18.48 -15.10
C CYS A 855 -24.47 -19.37 -13.86
N CYS A 856 -25.57 -19.62 -13.14
CA CYS A 856 -25.57 -20.52 -11.98
C CYS A 856 -25.18 -21.95 -12.37
N ALA A 857 -25.76 -22.48 -13.45
CA ALA A 857 -25.49 -23.84 -13.93
C ALA A 857 -24.02 -24.02 -14.33
N ARG A 858 -23.46 -23.08 -15.10
CA ARG A 858 -22.03 -23.08 -15.47
C ARG A 858 -21.13 -22.99 -14.24
N THR A 859 -21.49 -22.17 -13.26
CA THR A 859 -20.71 -22.03 -12.02
C THR A 859 -20.70 -23.32 -11.21
N VAL A 860 -21.85 -23.99 -11.04
CA VAL A 860 -21.92 -25.31 -10.36
C VAL A 860 -21.05 -26.34 -11.08
N ALA A 861 -21.11 -26.38 -12.41
CA ALA A 861 -20.27 -27.28 -13.21
C ALA A 861 -18.77 -27.00 -13.01
N ALA A 862 -18.37 -25.73 -12.95
CA ALA A 862 -16.98 -25.34 -12.70
C ALA A 862 -16.50 -25.72 -11.29
N VAL A 863 -17.36 -25.58 -10.26
CA VAL A 863 -17.03 -26.02 -8.88
C VAL A 863 -16.87 -27.54 -8.83
N ARG A 864 -17.80 -28.31 -9.43
CA ARG A 864 -17.69 -29.78 -9.53
C ARG A 864 -16.45 -30.24 -10.28
N ALA A 865 -15.99 -29.47 -11.26
CA ALA A 865 -14.76 -29.79 -12.00
C ALA A 865 -13.48 -29.69 -11.14
N LEU A 866 -13.56 -29.08 -9.95
CA LEU A 866 -12.50 -29.20 -8.93
C LEU A 866 -12.48 -30.58 -8.29
N GLU A 867 -13.63 -31.27 -8.23
CA GLU A 867 -13.79 -32.60 -7.62
C GLU A 867 -13.43 -33.76 -8.58
N ALA A 868 -13.78 -33.62 -9.86
CA ALA A 868 -14.00 -34.73 -10.78
C ALA A 868 -12.77 -35.36 -11.45
N ARG A 869 -11.56 -35.35 -10.86
CA ARG A 869 -10.38 -36.04 -11.44
C ARG A 869 -9.54 -36.85 -10.46
N GLY A 870 -10.14 -37.26 -9.34
CA GLY A 870 -9.55 -38.16 -8.35
C GLY A 870 -10.34 -39.46 -8.16
N ALA A 871 -10.76 -40.11 -9.26
CA ALA A 871 -11.31 -41.46 -9.28
C ALA A 871 -10.40 -42.39 -10.08
#